data_AF-A0A3B8LZ09-F1
#
_entry.id   AF-A0A3B8LZ09-F1
#
_cell.length_a   1.000
_cell.length_b   1.000
_cell.length_c   1.000
_cell.angle_alpha   90.00
_cell.angle_beta   90.00
_cell.angle_gamma   90.00
#
_symmetry.space_group_name_H-M   'P 1'
#
loop_
_entity.id
_entity.type
_entity.pdbx_description
1 polymer ?
#
loop_
_entity_poly.entity_id
_entity_poly.type
_entity_poly.pdbx_seq_one_letter_code
_entity_poly.pdbx_strand_id
1 'polypeptide(L)'
;MPWHLPDDRSCCREASWPLRRAKNGLGKLPVRSTARYQILLLMMMSLLTRPAVAADWPMWRHDARRSASTPESLAPILHRQWTRHLPKLQGAWLDQDTLTADAVYQPIAAGGLLLIGSSYDDSLSAWDLATGTLRWRFYTDGPIRYAPAAANGRVYLVADDGCLYCLELASGKQLFRVCAAPRDQRVLGNSRLISAWPARGGPVLADGQVYFAASIWPFMGIFIQAVDAQTGTVTWRNDGTGSTYILQPHNSPAFAGLAPQGYLAASGDALIVPNGRSVPARLNRKTGQLEYFRLSLHRSSGGDQVAISGNVFLNGGAAFDLKTGLGIIQLEATGCPVLADGLAYTSGNRVTAIDVDHPEVSSTVNKKGVQQTKVSLPEKWTIPIKCKLFLKAGSRLYGSHDRTLLAIDPPTDTRAAKLAWSQPLEGVSAKGSVAGMLVADGRLVVVTTEGAISCYGADKVERPVEFALPAPTSLANDDPSVQAAEAMIETLSSPTGGIAVVLGLDDGNLMRGLAHHPRWQVIGVDGNARRVEKIRHSLDAAGVPRNRVAVHHADPLTIGLPPYLAHLVTTENLEASGFDKTERFAARVFGVLRPYGGRALLPLSNTQNESLAVALASQRCPGHRLASSQGQTILSRPGPLPGSAAWTHQYADVGNTSVSNDDLVKAPLGLLWFGGSSNHGILPRHGHGPTEQVVGGRLFIEGPDLMRAVDVYTGRVLWEVSLPGVGRAFNFTGHQPGANATGSNYVSTEDAVYVAYQSRCVKLDSATGEVIAEFPLPPLGSGPKPKWGYIAVTGDLLIAGAEPLVNEGKRVGSNTHDGTTSRFLVVMDRHNGKVLWTREAHHAFGHNAIVASKDLLYVIDRLPETIVALMARRGRKPTGKPRLVAFNARTGQEAWSTTENVFGTWLGLSTQHNLLLQCGRPARDMLTSEPDDRMIVYQARSGKIRWDKKLAYSGPCLLRGETIITQGQAVSLLTGEPITRTNPLTGLTQPWGYTRNYGCNSAVASRHLLTFRSAAAGYFDLTRDGGTGNLGGFRSSCSSNLICADGVLNAPDYTRTCNCSYQNQSSLALVHDPRIEMWTFNQLTIGNAPLKHLGLNLGAPGDRPDDDGTLWLEYPVVGGPSPKLQVTVKPASVKWFLGHSERIDVGPGGGPTWVGASGARGIHSIEIGLPGKATYKVSLHFTEPDRIQPGERRFSIHVGGKLIHRNLDLAASVGVGKTLSVDIDSVEVEGKLDVKLTPAAGSRPPVLSGVEIHVVQ
;
A
#
# COMPACT_ATOMS: atom_id res chain seq x y z
N MET A 1 -1.89 -48.42 28.13
CA MET A 1 -1.78 -48.97 29.50
C MET A 1 -2.34 -47.93 30.46
N PRO A 2 -3.33 -48.28 31.29
CA PRO A 2 -4.47 -47.38 31.52
C PRO A 2 -4.79 -47.12 33.01
N TRP A 3 -5.40 -45.97 33.31
CA TRP A 3 -6.29 -45.79 34.47
C TRP A 3 -7.35 -44.75 34.06
N HIS A 4 -8.45 -45.18 33.43
CA HIS A 4 -9.76 -45.58 33.96
C HIS A 4 -10.63 -44.45 34.59
N LEU A 5 -11.83 -44.33 34.01
CA LEU A 5 -13.00 -43.50 34.35
C LEU A 5 -13.81 -44.11 35.56
N PRO A 6 -15.12 -43.82 35.77
CA PRO A 6 -15.71 -42.91 36.76
C PRO A 6 -16.71 -43.62 37.73
N ASP A 7 -17.39 -42.89 38.63
CA ASP A 7 -18.88 -42.88 38.81
C ASP A 7 -19.43 -42.54 40.21
N ASP A 8 -20.50 -41.72 40.14
CA ASP A 8 -21.77 -41.61 40.88
C ASP A 8 -21.94 -41.58 42.43
N ARG A 9 -22.64 -40.50 42.83
CA ARG A 9 -23.82 -40.38 43.73
C ARG A 9 -24.01 -41.36 44.90
N SER A 10 -24.15 -40.82 46.13
CA SER A 10 -25.47 -40.54 46.75
C SER A 10 -25.44 -40.20 48.26
N CYS A 11 -26.17 -39.12 48.56
CA CYS A 11 -27.03 -38.80 49.72
C CYS A 11 -26.58 -38.67 51.20
N CYS A 12 -26.93 -37.48 51.73
CA CYS A 12 -27.85 -37.22 52.87
C CYS A 12 -27.25 -36.78 54.24
N ARG A 13 -27.47 -35.49 54.58
CA ARG A 13 -28.18 -34.94 55.79
C ARG A 13 -27.88 -33.43 55.89
N GLU A 14 -28.85 -32.52 55.65
CA GLU A 14 -29.83 -31.94 56.61
C GLU A 14 -29.15 -31.05 57.70
N ALA A 15 -29.57 -29.82 58.04
CA ALA A 15 -30.83 -29.13 57.85
C ALA A 15 -30.69 -27.58 57.94
N SER A 16 -31.79 -26.91 57.61
CA SER A 16 -32.06 -25.51 57.27
C SER A 16 -32.74 -24.67 58.38
N TRP A 17 -32.42 -23.36 58.47
CA TRP A 17 -33.28 -22.14 58.69
C TRP A 17 -34.34 -22.12 59.85
N PRO A 18 -35.13 -21.04 60.16
CA PRO A 18 -35.07 -19.57 59.97
C PRO A 18 -35.49 -18.68 61.21
N LEU A 19 -35.33 -17.35 61.07
CA LEU A 19 -36.12 -16.18 61.57
C LEU A 19 -37.16 -16.29 62.73
N ARG A 20 -37.09 -15.38 63.73
CA ARG A 20 -38.06 -14.26 64.03
C ARG A 20 -37.90 -13.63 65.44
N ARG A 21 -38.08 -12.29 65.46
CA ARG A 21 -38.63 -11.34 66.47
C ARG A 21 -38.56 -11.64 67.99
N ALA A 22 -38.15 -10.62 68.76
CA ALA A 22 -38.75 -10.31 70.07
C ALA A 22 -38.71 -8.79 70.39
N LYS A 23 -39.75 -8.34 71.10
CA LYS A 23 -40.07 -6.97 71.55
C LYS A 23 -39.58 -6.72 72.99
N ASN A 24 -39.34 -5.44 73.28
CA ASN A 24 -39.56 -4.66 74.52
C ASN A 24 -39.08 -5.17 75.91
N GLY A 25 -38.38 -4.29 76.63
CA GLY A 25 -38.18 -4.38 78.09
C GLY A 25 -37.41 -3.18 78.67
N LEU A 26 -38.15 -2.26 79.30
CA LEU A 26 -37.77 -1.02 80.01
C LEU A 26 -36.63 -1.13 81.05
N GLY A 27 -35.90 -0.01 81.28
CA GLY A 27 -35.25 0.21 82.58
C GLY A 27 -34.17 1.30 82.72
N LYS A 28 -34.60 2.53 82.99
CA LYS A 28 -33.97 3.57 83.86
C LYS A 28 -32.64 4.26 83.48
N LEU A 29 -32.76 5.59 83.27
CA LEU A 29 -31.74 6.65 83.42
C LEU A 29 -31.41 6.88 84.92
N PRO A 30 -30.23 7.47 85.27
CA PRO A 30 -30.11 8.93 85.34
C PRO A 30 -28.77 9.56 84.86
N VAL A 31 -28.93 10.64 84.09
CA VAL A 31 -28.23 11.94 84.07
C VAL A 31 -26.90 12.10 84.83
N ARG A 32 -25.79 12.43 84.13
CA ARG A 32 -25.09 13.75 84.20
C ARG A 32 -23.80 13.81 83.33
N SER A 33 -23.50 15.07 82.96
CA SER A 33 -22.29 15.69 82.40
C SER A 33 -21.98 15.55 80.91
N THR A 34 -22.39 16.62 80.23
CA THR A 34 -21.90 17.21 78.99
C THR A 34 -20.38 17.38 78.88
N ALA A 35 -19.91 17.48 77.63
CA ALA A 35 -18.59 17.89 77.16
C ALA A 35 -17.51 16.79 77.07
N ARG A 36 -17.60 15.94 76.02
CA ARG A 36 -16.41 15.32 75.37
C ARG A 36 -16.64 14.64 74.00
N TYR A 37 -17.84 14.69 73.41
CA TYR A 37 -18.17 13.93 72.18
C TYR A 37 -18.25 14.71 70.87
N GLN A 38 -17.72 15.94 70.78
CA GLN A 38 -17.63 16.66 69.49
C GLN A 38 -16.23 16.61 68.84
N ILE A 39 -15.19 16.14 69.53
CA ILE A 39 -13.84 16.03 68.94
C ILE A 39 -13.57 14.63 68.35
N LEU A 40 -14.23 13.57 68.83
CA LEU A 40 -14.06 12.22 68.26
C LEU A 40 -14.84 11.99 66.94
N LEU A 41 -15.97 12.68 66.71
CA LEU A 41 -16.73 12.53 65.47
C LEU A 41 -16.08 13.30 64.29
N LEU A 42 -15.32 14.36 64.57
CA LEU A 42 -14.53 15.12 63.58
C LEU A 42 -13.20 14.42 63.21
N MET A 43 -12.65 13.58 64.09
CA MET A 43 -11.49 12.74 63.79
C MET A 43 -11.85 11.43 63.06
N MET A 44 -13.09 10.94 63.16
CA MET A 44 -13.51 9.72 62.44
C MET A 44 -14.04 10.00 61.02
N MET A 45 -14.44 11.25 60.70
CA MET A 45 -14.81 11.65 59.32
C MET A 45 -13.62 12.14 58.47
N SER A 46 -12.43 12.36 59.06
CA SER A 46 -11.21 12.74 58.35
C SER A 46 -10.34 11.52 57.92
N LEU A 47 -10.78 10.30 58.20
CA LEU A 47 -10.10 9.04 57.84
C LEU A 47 -10.82 8.21 56.75
N LEU A 48 -11.79 8.80 56.06
CA LEU A 48 -12.34 8.25 54.80
C LEU A 48 -11.69 8.91 53.58
N THR A 49 -10.36 9.08 53.59
CA THR A 49 -9.63 9.06 52.33
C THR A 49 -9.67 7.61 51.84
N ARG A 50 -10.57 7.31 50.89
CA ARG A 50 -10.43 6.07 50.11
C ARG A 50 -8.97 6.08 49.62
N PRO A 51 -8.14 5.06 49.93
CA PRO A 51 -6.84 4.97 49.32
C PRO A 51 -7.06 5.05 47.81
N ALA A 52 -6.32 5.94 47.12
CA ALA A 52 -6.29 5.92 45.68
C ALA A 52 -5.89 4.49 45.30
N VAL A 53 -6.83 3.74 44.72
CA VAL A 53 -6.52 2.41 44.21
C VAL A 53 -5.58 2.68 43.04
N ALA A 54 -4.30 2.38 43.25
CA ALA A 54 -3.29 2.39 42.20
C ALA A 54 -3.84 1.58 41.04
N ALA A 55 -4.04 2.24 39.90
CA ALA A 55 -4.68 1.65 38.74
C ALA A 55 -3.68 1.58 37.57
N ASP A 56 -3.75 0.49 36.83
CA ASP A 56 -2.99 0.35 35.59
C ASP A 56 -3.56 1.28 34.50
N TRP A 57 -2.73 1.57 33.50
CA TRP A 57 -3.12 2.15 32.21
C TRP A 57 -2.85 1.12 31.11
N PRO A 58 -3.65 0.03 31.02
CA PRO A 58 -3.26 -1.19 30.34
C PRO A 58 -3.24 -1.10 28.81
N MET A 59 -3.78 -0.05 28.21
CA MET A 59 -3.89 0.12 26.77
C MET A 59 -3.65 1.57 26.37
N TRP A 60 -3.30 1.83 25.11
CA TRP A 60 -3.30 3.19 24.58
C TRP A 60 -4.66 3.84 24.82
N ARG A 61 -4.66 5.04 25.43
CA ARG A 61 -5.85 5.72 25.93
C ARG A 61 -6.70 4.88 26.91
N HIS A 62 -6.02 4.22 27.85
CA HIS A 62 -6.54 3.52 29.02
C HIS A 62 -7.27 2.20 28.75
N ASP A 63 -8.27 2.18 27.87
CA ASP A 63 -9.16 1.03 27.71
C ASP A 63 -9.44 0.67 26.24
N ALA A 64 -10.22 -0.40 26.02
CA ALA A 64 -10.58 -0.88 24.68
C ALA A 64 -11.39 0.13 23.86
N ARG A 65 -12.05 1.09 24.51
CA ARG A 65 -12.83 2.16 23.86
C ARG A 65 -11.98 3.40 23.58
N ARG A 66 -10.73 3.42 24.05
CA ARG A 66 -9.77 4.53 23.92
C ARG A 66 -10.24 5.80 24.64
N SER A 67 -10.86 5.63 25.81
CA SER A 67 -11.48 6.72 26.58
C SER A 67 -10.49 7.81 27.01
N ALA A 68 -9.24 7.43 27.31
CA ALA A 68 -8.26 8.26 28.02
C ALA A 68 -8.79 8.81 29.36
N SER A 69 -9.59 8.02 30.06
CA SER A 69 -10.14 8.39 31.36
C SER A 69 -9.89 7.29 32.38
N THR A 70 -9.31 7.65 33.51
CA THR A 70 -9.10 6.76 34.67
C THR A 70 -9.85 7.30 35.90
N PRO A 71 -10.42 6.43 36.76
CA PRO A 71 -10.97 6.86 38.05
C PRO A 71 -9.88 7.30 39.03
N GLU A 72 -8.62 6.95 38.78
CA GLU A 72 -7.50 7.32 39.63
C GLU A 72 -7.31 8.83 39.71
N SER A 73 -7.12 9.35 40.92
CA SER A 73 -6.91 10.77 41.16
C SER A 73 -5.44 11.06 41.44
N LEU A 74 -4.92 12.12 40.85
CA LEU A 74 -3.57 12.60 41.10
C LEU A 74 -3.52 13.60 42.26
N ALA A 75 -2.34 13.74 42.86
CA ALA A 75 -2.10 14.74 43.87
C ALA A 75 -2.39 16.17 43.35
N PRO A 76 -2.80 17.11 44.23
CA PRO A 76 -3.06 18.50 43.82
C PRO A 76 -1.86 19.21 43.21
N ILE A 77 -0.65 18.83 43.62
CA ILE A 77 0.63 19.35 43.11
C ILE A 77 1.46 18.13 42.68
N LEU A 78 2.12 18.25 41.53
CA LEU A 78 2.89 17.17 40.93
C LEU A 78 4.34 17.60 40.72
N HIS A 79 5.26 16.87 41.32
CA HIS A 79 6.70 17.10 41.22
C HIS A 79 7.33 16.10 40.27
N ARG A 80 8.24 16.58 39.42
CA ARG A 80 9.01 15.72 38.52
C ARG A 80 9.89 14.76 39.32
N GLN A 81 9.78 13.47 39.04
CA GLN A 81 10.52 12.40 39.70
C GLN A 81 11.75 12.02 38.89
N TRP A 82 11.53 11.79 37.59
CA TRP A 82 12.58 11.46 36.65
C TRP A 82 12.17 11.85 35.22
N THR A 83 13.17 12.02 34.36
CA THR A 83 13.02 12.25 32.92
C THR A 83 13.96 11.31 32.17
N ARG A 84 13.49 10.73 31.06
CA ARG A 84 14.27 9.88 30.16
C ARG A 84 14.21 10.41 28.75
N HIS A 85 15.37 10.52 28.12
CA HIS A 85 15.50 10.91 26.72
C HIS A 85 15.68 9.68 25.83
N LEU A 86 14.74 9.46 24.91
CA LEU A 86 14.83 8.47 23.85
C LEU A 86 15.08 9.15 22.50
N PRO A 87 15.60 8.43 21.49
CA PRO A 87 15.74 8.97 20.14
C PRO A 87 14.40 9.46 19.61
N LYS A 88 14.41 10.58 18.87
CA LYS A 88 13.22 11.05 18.18
C LYS A 88 12.78 10.03 17.12
N LEU A 89 11.52 9.62 17.16
CA LEU A 89 10.95 8.73 16.15
C LEU A 89 10.68 9.48 14.85
N GLN A 90 10.74 8.73 13.75
CA GLN A 90 10.35 9.17 12.42
C GLN A 90 9.14 8.35 11.99
N GLY A 91 8.01 9.03 11.70
CA GLY A 91 6.82 8.37 11.22
C GLY A 91 7.05 7.69 9.86
N ALA A 92 6.29 6.62 9.59
CA ALA A 92 6.34 5.92 8.30
C ALA A 92 5.92 6.84 7.14
N TRP A 93 4.98 7.74 7.40
CA TRP A 93 4.36 8.62 6.41
C TRP A 93 4.78 10.07 6.66
N LEU A 94 5.96 10.45 6.18
CA LEU A 94 6.57 11.77 6.45
C LEU A 94 5.68 12.96 6.09
N ASP A 95 4.85 12.80 5.05
CA ASP A 95 4.05 13.87 4.45
C ASP A 95 2.55 13.73 4.78
N GLN A 96 2.19 13.02 5.86
CA GLN A 96 0.80 12.74 6.23
C GLN A 96 0.42 13.22 7.63
N ASP A 97 -0.21 14.39 7.70
CA ASP A 97 -0.70 14.97 8.96
C ASP A 97 -1.79 14.15 9.67
N THR A 98 -2.42 13.20 8.95
CA THR A 98 -3.49 12.34 9.49
C THR A 98 -3.00 11.01 10.06
N LEU A 99 -1.73 10.65 9.83
CA LEU A 99 -1.12 9.38 10.23
C LEU A 99 0.17 9.67 11.02
N THR A 100 0.00 10.07 12.28
CA THR A 100 1.08 10.62 13.12
C THR A 100 1.36 9.79 14.37
N ALA A 101 0.59 8.72 14.63
CA ALA A 101 0.73 7.90 15.82
C ALA A 101 2.12 7.26 15.95
N ASP A 102 2.77 6.93 14.83
CA ASP A 102 4.08 6.27 14.83
C ASP A 102 5.27 7.25 14.80
N ALA A 103 5.01 8.56 14.84
CA ALA A 103 6.04 9.60 14.93
C ALA A 103 6.40 9.97 16.39
N VAL A 104 5.73 9.37 17.38
CA VAL A 104 5.97 9.62 18.82
C VAL A 104 5.82 8.33 19.63
N TYR A 105 6.47 8.27 20.81
CA TYR A 105 6.30 7.13 21.70
C TYR A 105 4.90 7.12 22.32
N GLN A 106 4.31 5.93 22.43
CA GLN A 106 2.96 5.74 22.95
C GLN A 106 2.99 4.64 24.02
N PRO A 107 3.31 5.00 25.28
CA PRO A 107 3.46 4.02 26.34
C PRO A 107 2.13 3.58 26.95
N ILE A 108 2.18 2.46 27.67
CA ILE A 108 1.14 2.02 28.60
C ILE A 108 1.79 1.74 29.97
N ALA A 109 1.00 1.65 31.03
CA ALA A 109 1.50 1.29 32.35
C ALA A 109 0.75 0.08 32.89
N ALA A 110 1.45 -0.93 33.38
CA ALA A 110 0.85 -2.12 33.99
C ALA A 110 1.78 -2.77 35.02
N GLY A 111 1.24 -3.12 36.19
CA GLY A 111 1.99 -3.84 37.23
C GLY A 111 3.25 -3.11 37.70
N GLY A 112 3.18 -1.77 37.83
CA GLY A 112 4.32 -0.92 38.20
C GLY A 112 5.37 -0.72 37.10
N LEU A 113 5.09 -1.17 35.86
CA LEU A 113 5.98 -1.01 34.71
C LEU A 113 5.41 -0.05 33.67
N LEU A 114 6.26 0.80 33.12
CA LEU A 114 6.00 1.58 31.92
C LEU A 114 6.53 0.81 30.70
N LEU A 115 5.64 0.47 29.77
CA LEU A 115 5.95 -0.30 28.57
C LEU A 115 6.02 0.61 27.35
N ILE A 116 7.11 0.55 26.58
CA ILE A 116 7.41 1.47 25.48
C ILE A 116 7.85 0.68 24.25
N GLY A 117 7.03 0.74 23.19
CA GLY A 117 7.37 0.24 21.87
C GLY A 117 8.15 1.28 21.06
N SER A 118 9.10 0.82 20.25
CA SER A 118 10.01 1.69 19.50
C SER A 118 10.22 1.21 18.06
N SER A 119 10.08 2.13 17.11
CA SER A 119 10.42 1.92 15.69
C SER A 119 11.88 2.25 15.37
N TYR A 120 12.62 2.81 16.33
CA TYR A 120 14.03 3.17 16.20
C TYR A 120 14.95 1.95 16.32
N ASP A 121 14.68 1.07 17.29
CA ASP A 121 15.48 -0.10 17.64
C ASP A 121 14.73 -1.44 17.54
N ASP A 122 13.47 -1.41 17.07
CA ASP A 122 12.59 -2.58 16.90
C ASP A 122 12.37 -3.35 18.22
N SER A 123 12.19 -2.61 19.32
CA SER A 123 12.08 -3.19 20.66
C SER A 123 10.86 -2.71 21.45
N LEU A 124 10.40 -3.60 22.34
CA LEU A 124 9.55 -3.24 23.47
C LEU A 124 10.43 -3.25 24.72
N SER A 125 10.40 -2.15 25.47
CA SER A 125 11.14 -2.00 26.72
C SER A 125 10.19 -1.79 27.89
N ALA A 126 10.49 -2.43 29.02
CA ALA A 126 9.76 -2.23 30.27
C ALA A 126 10.65 -1.55 31.30
N TRP A 127 10.14 -0.46 31.84
CA TRP A 127 10.82 0.39 32.79
C TRP A 127 10.04 0.42 34.09
N ASP A 128 10.73 0.39 35.22
CA ASP A 128 10.10 0.60 36.51
C ASP A 128 9.46 2.01 36.54
N LEU A 129 8.15 2.09 36.78
CA LEU A 129 7.41 3.35 36.70
C LEU A 129 7.86 4.36 37.77
N ALA A 130 8.22 3.86 38.96
CA ALA A 130 8.64 4.71 40.06
C ALA A 130 10.04 5.29 39.85
N THR A 131 10.97 4.49 39.34
CA THR A 131 12.41 4.84 39.28
C THR A 131 12.92 5.19 37.88
N GLY A 132 12.20 4.83 36.82
CA GLY A 132 12.62 5.00 35.42
C GLY A 132 13.75 4.05 34.98
N THR A 133 14.05 3.01 35.77
CA THR A 133 15.11 2.02 35.50
C THR A 133 14.62 0.93 34.55
N LEU A 134 15.47 0.50 33.61
CA LEU A 134 15.14 -0.58 32.67
C LEU A 134 15.07 -1.92 33.42
N ARG A 135 13.98 -2.66 33.25
CA ARG A 135 13.81 -4.02 33.82
C ARG A 135 14.14 -5.10 32.80
N TRP A 136 13.53 -5.01 31.63
CA TRP A 136 13.74 -5.96 30.53
C TRP A 136 13.48 -5.28 29.18
N ARG A 137 13.96 -5.93 28.12
CA ARG A 137 13.76 -5.53 26.72
C ARG A 137 13.51 -6.76 25.86
N PHE A 138 12.63 -6.63 24.87
CA PHE A 138 12.31 -7.66 23.90
C PHE A 138 12.41 -7.08 22.48
N TYR A 139 12.99 -7.82 21.53
CA TYR A 139 13.14 -7.38 20.14
C TYR A 139 12.23 -8.15 19.18
N THR A 140 11.71 -7.44 18.18
CA THR A 140 10.97 -8.00 17.04
C THR A 140 11.80 -7.96 15.76
N ASP A 141 11.34 -8.62 14.68
CA ASP A 141 12.00 -8.58 13.37
C ASP A 141 11.50 -7.41 12.49
N GLY A 142 11.03 -6.35 13.12
CA GLY A 142 10.55 -5.14 12.46
C GLY A 142 10.01 -4.10 13.45
N PRO A 143 9.77 -2.86 12.99
CA PRO A 143 9.31 -1.75 13.82
C PRO A 143 8.07 -2.04 14.67
N ILE A 144 8.12 -1.67 15.96
CA ILE A 144 6.93 -1.59 16.82
C ILE A 144 6.40 -0.16 16.75
N ARG A 145 5.25 0.03 16.11
CA ARG A 145 4.67 1.36 15.84
C ARG A 145 3.52 1.75 16.75
N TYR A 146 2.88 0.77 17.36
CA TYR A 146 1.70 0.97 18.19
C TYR A 146 1.99 0.48 19.61
N ALA A 147 1.36 1.14 20.58
CA ALA A 147 1.41 0.75 21.97
C ALA A 147 0.91 -0.69 22.15
N PRO A 148 1.49 -1.45 23.09
CA PRO A 148 0.96 -2.76 23.43
C PRO A 148 -0.37 -2.64 24.20
N ALA A 149 -0.97 -3.80 24.49
CA ALA A 149 -2.03 -3.96 25.47
C ALA A 149 -1.55 -4.89 26.59
N ALA A 150 -1.99 -4.68 27.83
CA ALA A 150 -1.63 -5.51 28.96
C ALA A 150 -2.87 -5.96 29.74
N ALA A 151 -2.88 -7.22 30.19
CA ALA A 151 -3.88 -7.74 31.11
C ALA A 151 -3.37 -9.05 31.73
N ASN A 152 -3.75 -9.33 32.98
CA ASN A 152 -3.49 -10.62 33.64
C ASN A 152 -2.01 -11.06 33.59
N GLY A 153 -1.08 -10.14 33.85
CA GLY A 153 0.36 -10.42 33.83
C GLY A 153 0.95 -10.68 32.44
N ARG A 154 0.25 -10.30 31.36
CA ARG A 154 0.67 -10.49 29.97
C ARG A 154 0.66 -9.18 29.20
N VAL A 155 1.53 -9.08 28.21
CA VAL A 155 1.65 -7.95 27.29
C VAL A 155 1.49 -8.45 25.85
N TYR A 156 0.69 -7.75 25.06
CA TYR A 156 0.39 -8.07 23.67
C TYR A 156 0.82 -6.92 22.77
N LEU A 157 1.67 -7.18 21.79
CA LEU A 157 2.21 -6.17 20.87
C LEU A 157 2.19 -6.67 19.44
N VAL A 158 2.14 -5.74 18.49
CA VAL A 158 2.28 -6.05 17.07
C VAL A 158 3.47 -5.30 16.48
N ALA A 159 4.07 -5.87 15.45
CA ALA A 159 5.19 -5.26 14.73
C ALA A 159 5.00 -5.32 13.20
N ASP A 160 5.74 -4.48 12.49
CA ASP A 160 5.78 -4.46 11.01
C ASP A 160 6.31 -5.80 10.42
N ASP A 161 6.76 -6.77 11.24
CA ASP A 161 7.01 -8.16 10.82
C ASP A 161 5.73 -8.98 10.58
N GLY A 162 4.55 -8.40 10.82
CA GLY A 162 3.25 -9.01 10.52
C GLY A 162 2.68 -9.90 11.64
N CYS A 163 3.26 -9.84 12.84
CA CYS A 163 2.92 -10.75 13.92
C CYS A 163 2.44 -10.03 15.20
N LEU A 164 1.58 -10.73 15.93
CA LEU A 164 1.20 -10.48 17.32
C LEU A 164 2.11 -11.31 18.23
N TYR A 165 2.69 -10.68 19.23
CA TYR A 165 3.48 -11.32 20.28
C TYR A 165 2.75 -11.22 21.62
N CYS A 166 2.83 -12.28 22.42
CA CYS A 166 2.43 -12.26 23.82
C CYS A 166 3.66 -12.50 24.69
N LEU A 167 3.93 -11.60 25.63
CA LEU A 167 5.03 -11.66 26.57
C LEU A 167 4.50 -11.75 28.00
N GLU A 168 5.27 -12.36 28.89
CA GLU A 168 5.07 -12.24 30.33
C GLU A 168 5.45 -10.83 30.78
N LEU A 169 4.54 -10.15 31.50
CA LEU A 169 4.74 -8.76 31.95
C LEU A 169 5.95 -8.60 32.86
N ALA A 170 6.19 -9.56 33.75
CA ALA A 170 7.26 -9.47 34.74
C ALA A 170 8.67 -9.61 34.15
N SER A 171 8.84 -10.42 33.09
CA SER A 171 10.17 -10.81 32.58
C SER A 171 10.42 -10.42 31.12
N GLY A 172 9.39 -10.11 30.34
CA GLY A 172 9.49 -9.92 28.89
C GLY A 172 9.62 -11.23 28.09
N LYS A 173 9.56 -12.39 28.76
CA LYS A 173 9.65 -13.70 28.08
C LYS A 173 8.49 -13.90 27.12
N GLN A 174 8.79 -14.28 25.88
CA GLN A 174 7.77 -14.64 24.90
C GLN A 174 7.01 -15.91 25.34
N LEU A 175 5.69 -15.79 25.44
CA LEU A 175 4.76 -16.88 25.74
C LEU A 175 4.24 -17.52 24.46
N PHE A 176 3.80 -16.71 23.50
CA PHE A 176 3.40 -17.17 22.17
C PHE A 176 3.56 -16.06 21.11
N ARG A 177 3.49 -16.46 19.84
CA ARG A 177 3.54 -15.59 18.67
C ARG A 177 2.52 -16.07 17.63
N VAL A 178 1.78 -15.15 17.04
CA VAL A 178 0.78 -15.42 15.99
C VAL A 178 1.00 -14.48 14.81
N CYS A 179 1.28 -15.02 13.63
CA CYS A 179 1.45 -14.21 12.42
C CYS A 179 0.21 -14.26 11.54
N ALA A 180 -0.24 -13.09 11.12
CA ALA A 180 -1.44 -12.97 10.30
C ALA A 180 -1.16 -13.11 8.80
N ALA A 181 0.08 -12.87 8.35
CA ALA A 181 0.51 -13.11 6.98
C ALA A 181 0.34 -14.60 6.58
N PRO A 182 0.06 -14.90 5.30
CA PRO A 182 -0.05 -16.29 4.82
C PRO A 182 1.31 -16.96 4.66
N ARG A 183 2.39 -16.19 4.48
CA ARG A 183 3.77 -16.66 4.36
C ARG A 183 4.77 -15.62 4.85
N ASP A 184 6.03 -16.02 4.98
CA ASP A 184 7.14 -15.09 5.16
C ASP A 184 7.56 -14.49 3.81
N GLN A 185 7.09 -13.27 3.52
CA GLN A 185 7.56 -12.45 2.40
C GLN A 185 7.94 -11.09 2.94
N ARG A 186 9.16 -10.65 2.62
CA ARG A 186 9.70 -9.37 3.01
C ARG A 186 9.72 -8.41 1.84
N VAL A 187 9.57 -7.13 2.15
CA VAL A 187 9.65 -5.99 1.22
C VAL A 187 10.45 -4.88 1.90
N LEU A 188 10.99 -3.95 1.10
CA LEU A 188 11.37 -2.65 1.65
C LEU A 188 10.12 -1.78 1.78
N GLY A 189 9.67 -1.57 3.01
CA GLY A 189 8.53 -0.70 3.32
C GLY A 189 8.99 0.48 4.16
N ASN A 190 8.90 1.69 3.62
CA ASN A 190 9.41 2.92 4.25
C ASN A 190 10.88 2.78 4.69
N SER A 191 11.72 2.31 3.76
CA SER A 191 13.17 2.09 3.94
C SER A 191 13.55 1.04 4.99
N ARG A 192 12.63 0.15 5.38
CA ARG A 192 12.87 -0.95 6.33
C ARG A 192 12.56 -2.28 5.68
N LEU A 193 13.37 -3.31 5.94
CA LEU A 193 13.02 -4.68 5.58
C LEU A 193 11.93 -5.16 6.55
N ILE A 194 10.71 -5.30 6.06
CA ILE A 194 9.53 -5.64 6.87
C ILE A 194 8.67 -6.68 6.15
N SER A 195 7.62 -7.19 6.79
CA SER A 195 6.66 -8.07 6.11
C SER A 195 5.95 -7.32 4.98
N ALA A 196 5.62 -8.03 3.89
CA ALA A 196 4.70 -7.54 2.86
C ALA A 196 3.30 -7.25 3.42
N TRP A 197 2.96 -7.87 4.56
CA TRP A 197 1.73 -7.66 5.32
C TRP A 197 2.08 -7.15 6.73
N PRO A 198 2.54 -5.89 6.88
CA PRO A 198 2.90 -5.36 8.20
C PRO A 198 1.69 -5.30 9.13
N ALA A 199 1.87 -5.58 10.43
CA ALA A 199 0.79 -5.49 11.40
C ALA A 199 0.60 -4.04 11.86
N ARG A 200 -0.28 -3.31 11.16
CA ARG A 200 -0.56 -1.88 11.41
C ARG A 200 -1.96 -1.58 11.96
N GLY A 201 -2.79 -2.59 12.22
CA GLY A 201 -3.92 -2.46 13.13
C GLY A 201 -3.48 -2.77 14.56
N GLY A 202 -3.18 -1.73 15.34
CA GLY A 202 -2.66 -1.85 16.70
C GLY A 202 -3.58 -2.68 17.61
N PRO A 203 -3.03 -3.46 18.56
CA PRO A 203 -3.80 -4.42 19.33
C PRO A 203 -4.85 -3.75 20.20
N VAL A 204 -6.03 -4.38 20.30
CA VAL A 204 -7.04 -4.04 21.30
C VAL A 204 -7.45 -5.30 22.03
N LEU A 205 -7.45 -5.24 23.36
CA LEU A 205 -7.85 -6.35 24.22
C LEU A 205 -9.22 -6.07 24.82
N ALA A 206 -10.16 -7.00 24.63
CA ALA A 206 -11.48 -6.93 25.26
C ALA A 206 -12.06 -8.33 25.43
N ASP A 207 -12.65 -8.58 26.61
CA ASP A 207 -13.34 -9.84 26.96
C ASP A 207 -12.50 -11.11 26.71
N GLY A 208 -11.22 -11.07 27.12
CA GLY A 208 -10.30 -12.20 26.97
C GLY A 208 -9.79 -12.45 25.55
N GLN A 209 -10.11 -11.58 24.60
CA GLN A 209 -9.66 -11.66 23.21
C GLN A 209 -8.78 -10.45 22.85
N VAL A 210 -7.74 -10.71 22.05
CA VAL A 210 -6.91 -9.69 21.42
C VAL A 210 -7.25 -9.63 19.94
N TYR A 211 -7.58 -8.43 19.46
CA TYR A 211 -7.85 -8.16 18.05
C TYR A 211 -6.68 -7.38 17.46
N PHE A 212 -6.23 -7.78 16.28
CA PHE A 212 -5.20 -7.07 15.52
C PHE A 212 -5.39 -7.27 14.02
N ALA A 213 -4.72 -6.44 13.22
CA ALA A 213 -4.77 -6.55 11.77
C ALA A 213 -3.40 -6.40 11.11
N ALA A 214 -3.19 -7.18 10.06
CA ALA A 214 -2.01 -7.13 9.20
C ALA A 214 -2.38 -6.85 7.74
N SER A 215 -1.40 -6.28 7.03
CA SER A 215 -1.51 -5.67 5.71
C SER A 215 -2.12 -4.28 5.71
N ILE A 216 -1.62 -3.46 4.80
CA ILE A 216 -2.18 -2.16 4.44
C ILE A 216 -2.52 -2.09 2.94
N TRP A 217 -2.35 -3.20 2.22
CA TRP A 217 -2.48 -3.28 0.77
C TRP A 217 -3.61 -4.25 0.43
N PRO A 218 -4.83 -3.76 0.10
CA PRO A 218 -5.96 -4.62 -0.20
C PRO A 218 -5.67 -5.68 -1.26
N PHE A 219 -4.95 -5.33 -2.32
CA PHE A 219 -4.57 -6.25 -3.40
C PHE A 219 -3.56 -7.34 -2.99
N MET A 220 -2.91 -7.21 -1.84
CA MET A 220 -2.09 -8.27 -1.25
C MET A 220 -2.91 -9.19 -0.34
N GLY A 221 -4.18 -8.86 -0.06
CA GLY A 221 -4.97 -9.45 1.01
C GLY A 221 -4.82 -8.71 2.34
N ILE A 222 -5.88 -8.72 3.15
CA ILE A 222 -5.95 -8.10 4.48
C ILE A 222 -6.26 -9.18 5.50
N PHE A 223 -5.60 -9.16 6.66
CA PHE A 223 -5.76 -10.22 7.66
C PHE A 223 -6.11 -9.62 9.02
N ILE A 224 -7.38 -9.71 9.43
CA ILE A 224 -7.86 -9.28 10.74
C ILE A 224 -8.17 -10.53 11.56
N GLN A 225 -7.69 -10.61 12.80
CA GLN A 225 -7.82 -11.79 13.63
C GLN A 225 -8.27 -11.46 15.05
N ALA A 226 -9.05 -12.35 15.63
CA ALA A 226 -9.23 -12.45 17.07
C ALA A 226 -8.43 -13.63 17.61
N VAL A 227 -7.71 -13.38 18.70
CA VAL A 227 -6.82 -14.33 19.34
C VAL A 227 -7.21 -14.42 20.80
N ASP A 228 -7.41 -15.64 21.28
CA ASP A 228 -7.60 -15.89 22.70
C ASP A 228 -6.36 -15.43 23.47
N ALA A 229 -6.55 -14.49 24.40
CA ALA A 229 -5.45 -13.80 25.07
C ALA A 229 -4.58 -14.76 25.90
N GLN A 230 -5.17 -15.82 26.46
CA GLN A 230 -4.46 -16.77 27.30
C GLN A 230 -3.64 -17.78 26.49
N THR A 231 -4.27 -18.38 25.46
CA THR A 231 -3.73 -19.53 24.73
C THR A 231 -2.99 -19.16 23.44
N GLY A 232 -3.25 -17.97 22.88
CA GLY A 232 -2.75 -17.60 21.55
C GLY A 232 -3.50 -18.27 20.39
N THR A 233 -4.62 -18.95 20.68
CA THR A 233 -5.42 -19.61 19.64
C THR A 233 -6.23 -18.58 18.86
N VAL A 234 -6.09 -18.58 17.53
CA VAL A 234 -6.96 -17.77 16.64
C VAL A 234 -8.40 -18.30 16.73
N THR A 235 -9.32 -17.49 17.27
CA THR A 235 -10.73 -17.82 17.46
C THR A 235 -11.55 -17.56 16.20
N TRP A 236 -11.27 -16.46 15.49
CA TRP A 236 -11.77 -16.22 14.14
C TRP A 236 -10.76 -15.40 13.32
N ARG A 237 -10.92 -15.47 12.00
CA ARG A 237 -10.15 -14.68 11.02
C ARG A 237 -11.09 -14.07 10.00
N ASN A 238 -10.78 -12.84 9.59
CA ASN A 238 -11.29 -12.21 8.39
C ASN A 238 -10.11 -11.97 7.43
N ASP A 239 -10.12 -12.67 6.31
CA ASP A 239 -9.14 -12.54 5.23
C ASP A 239 -9.75 -12.42 3.83
N GLY A 240 -11.07 -12.20 3.75
CA GLY A 240 -11.80 -11.94 2.50
C GLY A 240 -12.11 -10.46 2.23
N THR A 241 -11.69 -9.53 3.09
CA THR A 241 -12.03 -8.09 2.97
C THR A 241 -10.98 -7.25 2.22
N GLY A 242 -10.03 -7.90 1.54
CA GLY A 242 -9.03 -7.24 0.69
C GLY A 242 -9.47 -6.98 -0.76
N SER A 243 -10.50 -7.69 -1.24
CA SER A 243 -10.88 -7.71 -2.66
C SER A 243 -12.38 -7.48 -2.89
N THR A 244 -13.02 -6.66 -2.06
CA THR A 244 -14.44 -6.29 -2.23
C THR A 244 -14.62 -5.25 -3.33
N TYR A 245 -15.59 -5.45 -4.22
CA TYR A 245 -15.97 -4.48 -5.22
C TYR A 245 -16.87 -3.39 -4.62
N ILE A 246 -16.29 -2.23 -4.32
CA ILE A 246 -16.94 -1.15 -3.56
C ILE A 246 -16.77 0.20 -4.25
N LEU A 247 -17.63 1.16 -3.88
CA LEU A 247 -17.50 2.54 -4.32
C LEU A 247 -16.21 3.17 -3.77
N GLN A 248 -15.37 3.61 -4.68
CA GLN A 248 -14.16 4.39 -4.45
C GLN A 248 -14.50 5.89 -4.36
N PRO A 249 -13.53 6.75 -4.00
CA PRO A 249 -13.65 8.19 -4.25
C PRO A 249 -14.17 8.49 -5.65
N HIS A 250 -15.03 9.50 -5.76
CA HIS A 250 -15.78 9.84 -6.99
C HIS A 250 -16.93 8.89 -7.35
N ASN A 251 -17.41 8.08 -6.40
CA ASN A 251 -18.58 7.21 -6.55
C ASN A 251 -18.47 6.23 -7.73
N SER A 252 -17.26 5.76 -8.00
CA SER A 252 -17.01 4.77 -9.05
C SER A 252 -16.57 3.46 -8.41
N PRO A 253 -17.12 2.31 -8.83
CA PRO A 253 -16.79 1.03 -8.22
C PRO A 253 -15.44 0.48 -8.70
N ALA A 254 -14.77 -0.30 -7.85
CA ALA A 254 -13.57 -1.07 -8.17
C ALA A 254 -13.29 -2.08 -7.06
N PHE A 255 -12.49 -3.11 -7.36
CA PHE A 255 -11.93 -3.97 -6.31
C PHE A 255 -11.02 -3.15 -5.39
N ALA A 256 -11.33 -3.20 -4.10
CA ALA A 256 -10.52 -2.66 -3.02
C ALA A 256 -10.85 -3.41 -1.73
N GLY A 257 -10.56 -2.80 -0.60
CA GLY A 257 -10.81 -3.42 0.68
C GLY A 257 -10.43 -2.53 1.84
N LEU A 258 -10.39 -3.13 3.02
CA LEU A 258 -9.83 -2.49 4.20
C LEU A 258 -8.32 -2.25 4.02
N ALA A 259 -7.77 -1.28 4.73
CA ALA A 259 -6.32 -1.07 4.80
C ALA A 259 -5.95 -0.68 6.23
N PRO A 260 -6.05 -1.63 7.18
CA PRO A 260 -5.98 -1.34 8.61
C PRO A 260 -4.70 -0.61 9.01
N GLN A 261 -4.85 0.62 9.50
CA GLN A 261 -3.77 1.51 9.90
C GLN A 261 -4.25 2.38 11.05
N GLY A 262 -3.78 2.09 12.26
CA GLY A 262 -4.13 2.82 13.47
C GLY A 262 -4.54 1.93 14.65
N TYR A 263 -4.98 2.57 15.72
CA TYR A 263 -5.45 1.90 16.93
C TYR A 263 -6.86 1.35 16.75
N LEU A 264 -7.02 0.04 16.85
CA LEU A 264 -8.34 -0.57 16.91
C LEU A 264 -9.09 -0.15 18.20
N ALA A 265 -10.42 -0.07 18.13
CA ALA A 265 -11.27 0.12 19.31
C ALA A 265 -12.39 -0.91 19.35
N ALA A 266 -12.78 -1.34 20.55
CA ALA A 266 -13.80 -2.35 20.76
C ALA A 266 -14.80 -1.93 21.86
N SER A 267 -16.09 -2.18 21.59
CA SER A 267 -17.19 -1.95 22.55
C SER A 267 -18.39 -2.81 22.19
N GLY A 268 -18.94 -3.57 23.14
CA GLY A 268 -20.06 -4.48 22.87
C GLY A 268 -19.73 -5.43 21.70
N ASP A 269 -20.56 -5.50 20.67
CA ASP A 269 -20.27 -6.34 19.50
C ASP A 269 -19.48 -5.62 18.39
N ALA A 270 -19.07 -4.36 18.60
CA ALA A 270 -18.36 -3.56 17.61
C ALA A 270 -16.84 -3.70 17.75
N LEU A 271 -16.17 -3.99 16.63
CA LEU A 271 -14.75 -3.77 16.42
C LEU A 271 -14.59 -2.69 15.34
N ILE A 272 -14.02 -1.55 15.71
CA ILE A 272 -13.79 -0.42 14.81
C ILE A 272 -12.34 -0.44 14.34
N VAL A 273 -12.17 -0.47 13.02
CA VAL A 273 -10.89 -0.64 12.34
C VAL A 273 -10.55 0.63 11.55
N PRO A 274 -9.62 1.47 12.02
CA PRO A 274 -9.13 2.61 11.25
C PRO A 274 -8.41 2.14 9.97
N ASN A 275 -8.63 2.84 8.86
CA ASN A 275 -8.12 2.46 7.54
C ASN A 275 -7.20 3.55 6.94
N GLY A 276 -6.38 4.17 7.77
CA GLY A 276 -5.52 5.27 7.36
C GLY A 276 -6.36 6.52 7.04
N ARG A 277 -6.25 7.05 5.82
CA ARG A 277 -6.92 8.29 5.40
C ARG A 277 -8.43 8.17 5.18
N SER A 278 -8.99 6.97 5.18
CA SER A 278 -10.44 6.75 5.09
C SER A 278 -11.07 6.54 6.47
N VAL A 279 -12.37 6.82 6.57
CA VAL A 279 -13.14 6.61 7.79
C VAL A 279 -13.11 5.13 8.18
N PRO A 280 -13.01 4.79 9.48
CA PRO A 280 -12.99 3.43 9.98
C PRO A 280 -14.12 2.53 9.47
N ALA A 281 -13.81 1.25 9.34
CA ALA A 281 -14.79 0.19 9.11
C ALA A 281 -15.28 -0.39 10.43
N ARG A 282 -16.45 -1.03 10.41
CA ARG A 282 -16.98 -1.79 11.54
C ARG A 282 -17.07 -3.26 11.20
N LEU A 283 -16.49 -4.08 12.06
CA LEU A 283 -16.65 -5.53 12.05
C LEU A 283 -17.43 -5.97 13.29
N ASN A 284 -18.15 -7.06 13.14
CA ASN A 284 -18.72 -7.78 14.26
C ASN A 284 -17.61 -8.48 15.04
N ARG A 285 -17.43 -8.09 16.30
CA ARG A 285 -16.30 -8.54 17.14
C ARG A 285 -16.33 -10.05 17.44
N LYS A 286 -17.51 -10.69 17.45
CA LYS A 286 -17.66 -12.12 17.76
C LYS A 286 -17.38 -13.03 16.55
N THR A 287 -17.61 -12.52 15.35
CA THR A 287 -17.58 -13.34 14.12
C THR A 287 -16.53 -12.90 13.11
N GLY A 288 -16.01 -11.67 13.23
CA GLY A 288 -15.12 -11.06 12.26
C GLY A 288 -15.82 -10.56 10.99
N GLN A 289 -17.14 -10.68 10.88
CA GLN A 289 -17.88 -10.27 9.69
C GLN A 289 -17.81 -8.74 9.52
N LEU A 290 -17.51 -8.27 8.30
CA LEU A 290 -17.60 -6.86 7.95
C LEU A 290 -19.08 -6.42 7.92
N GLU A 291 -19.44 -5.45 8.76
CA GLU A 291 -20.79 -4.90 8.81
C GLU A 291 -20.93 -3.68 7.89
N TYR A 292 -19.93 -2.78 7.85
CA TYR A 292 -19.85 -1.71 6.85
C TYR A 292 -18.44 -1.17 6.65
N PHE A 293 -18.21 -0.61 5.47
CA PHE A 293 -17.08 0.27 5.14
C PHE A 293 -17.52 1.30 4.08
N ARG A 294 -17.27 2.59 4.33
CA ARG A 294 -17.82 3.72 3.53
C ARG A 294 -16.74 4.52 2.80
N LEU A 295 -15.92 3.84 2.00
CA LEU A 295 -14.72 4.43 1.38
C LEU A 295 -14.99 5.69 0.53
N SER A 296 -16.08 5.74 -0.22
CA SER A 296 -16.41 6.87 -1.09
C SER A 296 -16.91 8.12 -0.35
N LEU A 297 -17.30 7.98 0.93
CA LEU A 297 -17.86 9.06 1.73
C LEU A 297 -16.78 9.77 2.54
N HIS A 298 -17.13 10.94 3.09
CA HIS A 298 -16.36 11.66 4.11
C HIS A 298 -14.93 12.12 3.73
N ARG A 299 -14.48 11.91 2.49
CA ARG A 299 -13.19 12.43 1.96
C ARG A 299 -12.03 12.16 2.95
N SER A 300 -11.26 13.18 3.31
CA SER A 300 -10.06 13.07 4.14
C SER A 300 -10.32 13.06 5.66
N SER A 301 -11.56 12.84 6.11
CA SER A 301 -11.91 12.78 7.54
C SER A 301 -11.49 11.47 8.24
N GLY A 302 -10.60 10.67 7.64
CA GLY A 302 -9.99 9.50 8.26
C GLY A 302 -8.88 9.86 9.25
N GLY A 303 -8.20 8.84 9.77
CA GLY A 303 -7.03 8.98 10.63
C GLY A 303 -6.71 7.68 11.37
N ASP A 304 -5.56 7.63 12.01
CA ASP A 304 -5.03 6.47 12.74
C ASP A 304 -5.56 6.31 14.18
N GLN A 305 -6.41 7.23 14.64
CA GLN A 305 -6.96 7.24 15.99
C GLN A 305 -8.49 7.14 15.95
N VAL A 306 -9.04 6.22 16.75
CA VAL A 306 -10.49 6.12 16.95
C VAL A 306 -10.83 5.91 18.42
N ALA A 307 -11.97 6.44 18.85
CA ALA A 307 -12.53 6.21 20.18
C ALA A 307 -14.05 5.99 20.09
N ILE A 308 -14.62 5.28 21.07
CA ILE A 308 -16.05 4.88 21.07
C ILE A 308 -16.72 5.37 22.36
N SER A 309 -17.87 6.05 22.23
CA SER A 309 -18.78 6.35 23.36
C SER A 309 -20.22 6.09 22.95
N GLY A 310 -20.99 5.42 23.80
CA GLY A 310 -22.40 5.13 23.52
C GLY A 310 -22.61 4.53 22.13
N ASN A 311 -23.38 5.25 21.31
CA ASN A 311 -23.72 4.87 19.94
C ASN A 311 -22.93 5.63 18.87
N VAL A 312 -21.81 6.25 19.23
CA VAL A 312 -20.94 6.98 18.29
C VAL A 312 -19.50 6.51 18.34
N PHE A 313 -18.78 6.67 17.23
CA PHE A 313 -17.32 6.65 17.22
C PHE A 313 -16.76 7.96 16.69
N LEU A 314 -15.54 8.27 17.10
CA LEU A 314 -14.86 9.53 16.83
C LEU A 314 -13.56 9.26 16.08
N ASN A 315 -13.35 9.90 14.94
CA ASN A 315 -12.17 9.74 14.10
C ASN A 315 -11.95 11.01 13.26
N GLY A 316 -10.70 11.37 12.97
CA GLY A 316 -10.38 12.50 12.08
C GLY A 316 -11.05 13.84 12.43
N GLY A 317 -11.29 14.08 13.73
CA GLY A 317 -11.98 15.28 14.21
C GLY A 317 -13.48 15.31 13.91
N ALA A 318 -14.12 14.17 13.64
CA ALA A 318 -15.56 14.05 13.40
C ALA A 318 -16.19 12.94 14.26
N ALA A 319 -17.49 13.05 14.50
CA ALA A 319 -18.30 12.01 15.12
C ALA A 319 -19.15 11.29 14.07
N PHE A 320 -19.27 9.98 14.22
CA PHE A 320 -20.00 9.09 13.31
C PHE A 320 -20.94 8.19 14.09
N ASP A 321 -22.07 7.85 13.49
CA ASP A 321 -22.98 6.86 14.04
C ASP A 321 -22.34 5.47 14.00
N LEU A 322 -22.31 4.80 15.15
CA LEU A 322 -21.61 3.53 15.34
C LEU A 322 -22.24 2.38 14.56
N LYS A 323 -23.55 2.44 14.27
CA LYS A 323 -24.29 1.36 13.59
C LYS A 323 -24.23 1.48 12.06
N THR A 324 -24.17 2.70 11.53
CA THR A 324 -24.29 2.97 10.08
C THR A 324 -23.01 3.46 9.42
N GLY A 325 -22.09 4.03 10.21
CA GLY A 325 -20.86 4.66 9.73
C GLY A 325 -21.08 6.02 9.07
N LEU A 326 -22.25 6.63 9.23
CA LEU A 326 -22.58 7.93 8.67
C LEU A 326 -22.11 9.06 9.61
N GLY A 327 -21.51 10.09 9.03
CA GLY A 327 -21.07 11.28 9.77
C GLY A 327 -22.23 12.04 10.40
N ILE A 328 -22.05 12.44 11.67
CA ILE A 328 -23.00 13.22 12.46
C ILE A 328 -22.61 14.69 12.45
N ILE A 329 -21.40 15.01 12.95
CA ILE A 329 -20.91 16.37 13.11
C ILE A 329 -19.38 16.43 13.00
N GLN A 330 -18.86 17.53 12.45
CA GLN A 330 -17.43 17.88 12.52
C GLN A 330 -17.16 18.58 13.85
N LEU A 331 -16.15 18.12 14.59
CA LEU A 331 -15.75 18.69 15.87
C LEU A 331 -14.61 19.68 15.67
N GLU A 332 -14.59 20.76 16.46
CA GLU A 332 -13.44 21.66 16.59
C GLU A 332 -12.33 21.01 17.44
N ALA A 333 -11.89 19.80 17.07
CA ALA A 333 -10.89 19.03 17.80
C ALA A 333 -9.75 18.57 16.90
N THR A 334 -8.51 18.71 17.36
CA THR A 334 -7.33 18.13 16.73
C THR A 334 -7.05 16.74 17.31
N GLY A 335 -7.76 15.71 16.82
CA GLY A 335 -7.60 14.30 17.24
C GLY A 335 -8.79 13.72 18.01
N CYS A 336 -8.57 12.57 18.68
CA CYS A 336 -9.63 11.91 19.48
C CYS A 336 -9.85 12.61 20.83
N PRO A 337 -11.10 12.99 21.17
CA PRO A 337 -11.40 13.65 22.44
C PRO A 337 -11.27 12.69 23.62
N VAL A 338 -11.13 13.25 24.82
CA VAL A 338 -11.20 12.49 26.08
C VAL A 338 -12.66 12.12 26.32
N LEU A 339 -12.94 10.86 26.67
CA LEU A 339 -14.29 10.34 26.89
C LEU A 339 -14.47 9.96 28.36
N ALA A 340 -15.47 10.55 29.01
CA ALA A 340 -15.91 10.11 30.33
C ALA A 340 -17.35 10.53 30.59
N ASP A 341 -18.07 9.74 31.39
CA ASP A 341 -19.37 10.14 31.95
C ASP A 341 -20.41 10.54 30.88
N GLY A 342 -20.37 9.89 29.71
CA GLY A 342 -21.23 10.19 28.54
C GLY A 342 -20.86 11.45 27.77
N LEU A 343 -19.73 12.06 28.10
CA LEU A 343 -19.23 13.30 27.49
C LEU A 343 -17.95 13.06 26.69
N ALA A 344 -17.82 13.78 25.58
CA ALA A 344 -16.57 13.98 24.87
C ALA A 344 -16.01 15.38 25.17
N TYR A 345 -14.82 15.42 25.76
CA TYR A 345 -14.08 16.66 26.01
C TYR A 345 -13.16 16.95 24.83
N THR A 346 -13.50 17.97 24.04
CA THR A 346 -12.72 18.46 22.92
C THR A 346 -11.84 19.63 23.36
N SER A 347 -10.77 19.88 22.60
CA SER A 347 -9.80 20.92 22.93
C SER A 347 -9.22 21.59 21.68
N GLY A 348 -8.95 22.89 21.78
CA GLY A 348 -8.31 23.71 20.77
C GLY A 348 -8.07 25.10 21.33
N ASN A 349 -8.79 26.10 20.82
CA ASN A 349 -8.79 27.45 21.42
C ASN A 349 -9.62 27.53 22.70
N ARG A 350 -10.49 26.55 22.94
CA ARG A 350 -11.32 26.39 24.14
C ARG A 350 -11.42 24.89 24.47
N VAL A 351 -11.87 24.58 25.68
CA VAL A 351 -12.25 23.22 26.08
C VAL A 351 -13.77 23.15 26.12
N THR A 352 -14.35 22.15 25.45
CA THR A 352 -15.79 21.97 25.35
C THR A 352 -16.17 20.54 25.73
N ALA A 353 -17.22 20.39 26.53
CA ALA A 353 -17.83 19.09 26.82
C ALA A 353 -19.10 18.92 25.98
N ILE A 354 -19.11 17.84 25.20
CA ILE A 354 -20.19 17.51 24.27
C ILE A 354 -20.85 16.22 24.74
N ASP A 355 -22.17 16.19 24.83
CA ASP A 355 -22.92 14.97 25.16
C ASP A 355 -23.01 14.08 23.93
N VAL A 356 -22.34 12.93 24.02
CA VAL A 356 -22.23 11.97 22.92
C VAL A 356 -23.15 10.77 23.10
N ASP A 357 -23.75 10.63 24.28
CA ASP A 357 -24.67 9.54 24.60
C ASP A 357 -26.13 9.93 24.33
N HIS A 358 -26.44 11.23 24.32
CA HIS A 358 -27.79 11.76 24.06
C HIS A 358 -27.85 12.69 22.83
N PRO A 359 -27.71 12.14 21.60
CA PRO A 359 -27.85 12.93 20.38
C PRO A 359 -29.27 13.46 20.20
N GLU A 360 -29.40 14.73 19.81
CA GLU A 360 -30.67 15.37 19.48
C GLU A 360 -30.97 15.22 17.99
N VAL A 361 -32.22 14.93 17.64
CA VAL A 361 -32.65 14.76 16.25
C VAL A 361 -33.69 15.82 15.91
N SER A 362 -33.44 16.58 14.84
CA SER A 362 -34.39 17.53 14.27
C SER A 362 -34.66 17.21 12.80
N SER A 363 -35.88 17.46 12.32
CA SER A 363 -36.23 17.27 10.91
C SER A 363 -36.70 18.58 10.28
N THR A 364 -36.14 18.93 9.13
CA THR A 364 -36.54 20.10 8.33
C THR A 364 -36.92 19.67 6.93
N VAL A 365 -37.86 20.34 6.28
CA VAL A 365 -38.18 20.09 4.86
C VAL A 365 -37.41 21.08 4.02
N ASN A 366 -36.58 20.59 3.09
CA ASN A 366 -35.84 21.49 2.21
C ASN A 366 -36.75 22.16 1.17
N LYS A 367 -36.23 23.15 0.43
CA LYS A 367 -36.98 23.88 -0.60
C LYS A 367 -37.55 23.02 -1.73
N LYS A 368 -37.16 21.74 -1.82
CA LYS A 368 -37.66 20.75 -2.79
C LYS A 368 -38.68 19.77 -2.19
N GLY A 369 -39.18 20.04 -0.99
CA GLY A 369 -40.14 19.16 -0.31
C GLY A 369 -39.52 17.90 0.31
N VAL A 370 -38.18 17.79 0.35
CA VAL A 370 -37.50 16.61 0.90
C VAL A 370 -37.21 16.81 2.39
N GLN A 371 -37.71 15.90 3.23
CA GLN A 371 -37.41 15.87 4.65
C GLN A 371 -35.93 15.53 4.89
N GLN A 372 -35.23 16.42 5.59
CA GLN A 372 -33.85 16.30 6.03
C GLN A 372 -33.85 16.09 7.54
N THR A 373 -33.26 14.98 7.98
CA THR A 373 -33.04 14.71 9.41
C THR A 373 -31.62 15.14 9.77
N LYS A 374 -31.48 15.99 10.78
CA LYS A 374 -30.21 16.46 11.32
C LYS A 374 -30.04 15.92 12.74
N VAL A 375 -28.92 15.24 12.96
CA VAL A 375 -28.48 14.81 14.29
C VAL A 375 -27.47 15.83 14.81
N SER A 376 -27.67 16.32 16.04
CA SER A 376 -26.75 17.22 16.73
C SER A 376 -26.32 16.63 18.07
N LEU A 377 -25.11 16.98 18.51
CA LEU A 377 -24.58 16.61 19.82
C LEU A 377 -24.59 17.86 20.70
N PRO A 378 -25.36 17.91 21.79
CA PRO A 378 -25.51 19.12 22.57
C PRO A 378 -24.24 19.44 23.37
N GLU A 379 -23.82 20.70 23.32
CA GLU A 379 -22.76 21.23 24.19
C GLU A 379 -23.30 21.38 25.62
N LYS A 380 -22.61 20.81 26.60
CA LYS A 380 -22.98 20.94 28.02
C LYS A 380 -22.34 22.16 28.66
N TRP A 381 -21.08 22.41 28.34
CA TRP A 381 -20.34 23.56 28.82
C TRP A 381 -19.07 23.78 28.00
N THR A 382 -18.55 25.01 28.04
CA THR A 382 -17.27 25.38 27.46
C THR A 382 -16.51 26.32 28.39
N ILE A 383 -15.18 26.29 28.30
CA ILE A 383 -14.28 27.21 29.00
C ILE A 383 -13.18 27.69 28.03
N PRO A 384 -12.88 29.00 27.98
CA PRO A 384 -11.95 29.58 27.00
C PRO A 384 -10.48 29.36 27.38
N ILE A 385 -10.09 28.11 27.64
CA ILE A 385 -8.70 27.71 27.86
C ILE A 385 -8.17 27.08 26.58
N LYS A 386 -7.18 27.74 25.97
CA LYS A 386 -6.44 27.19 24.84
C LYS A 386 -5.53 26.07 25.34
N CYS A 387 -5.75 24.85 24.88
CA CYS A 387 -4.91 23.70 25.21
C CYS A 387 -5.17 22.53 24.26
N LYS A 388 -4.28 21.53 24.31
CA LYS A 388 -4.53 20.16 23.85
C LYS A 388 -4.81 19.28 25.07
N LEU A 389 -5.98 18.65 25.12
CA LEU A 389 -6.34 17.70 26.17
C LEU A 389 -5.84 16.30 25.84
N PHE A 390 -5.38 15.57 26.87
CA PHE A 390 -4.85 14.21 26.71
C PHE A 390 -5.63 13.17 27.49
N LEU A 391 -6.02 13.47 28.73
CA LEU A 391 -6.73 12.52 29.60
C LEU A 391 -7.61 13.18 30.67
N LYS A 392 -8.47 12.37 31.29
CA LYS A 392 -9.14 12.65 32.57
C LYS A 392 -8.60 11.70 33.65
N ALA A 393 -8.24 12.24 34.80
CA ALA A 393 -7.86 11.45 35.98
C ALA A 393 -8.71 11.90 37.17
N GLY A 394 -9.52 10.98 37.70
CA GLY A 394 -10.48 11.26 38.75
C GLY A 394 -11.50 12.29 38.26
N SER A 395 -11.56 13.43 38.94
CA SER A 395 -12.45 14.53 38.57
C SER A 395 -11.83 15.54 37.61
N ARG A 396 -10.53 15.48 37.30
CA ARG A 396 -9.80 16.54 36.58
C ARG A 396 -9.43 16.17 35.14
N LEU A 397 -9.43 17.15 34.26
CA LEU A 397 -8.90 17.06 32.90
C LEU A 397 -7.46 17.54 32.87
N TYR A 398 -6.61 16.85 32.11
CA TYR A 398 -5.19 17.15 31.98
C TYR A 398 -4.83 17.42 30.52
N GLY A 399 -4.08 18.50 30.31
CA GLY A 399 -3.71 18.98 28.99
C GLY A 399 -2.38 19.71 29.00
N SER A 400 -2.02 20.25 27.84
CA SER A 400 -0.91 21.18 27.72
C SER A 400 -1.21 22.31 26.74
N HIS A 401 -0.54 23.44 26.94
CA HIS A 401 -0.44 24.49 25.95
C HIS A 401 1.03 24.92 25.85
N ASP A 402 1.59 24.86 24.64
CA ASP A 402 3.00 25.12 24.37
C ASP A 402 3.91 24.29 25.30
N ARG A 403 4.63 24.95 26.21
CA ARG A 403 5.52 24.32 27.20
C ARG A 403 4.93 24.38 28.61
N THR A 404 3.62 24.31 28.74
CA THR A 404 2.91 24.38 30.03
C THR A 404 1.98 23.20 30.16
N LEU A 405 2.14 22.45 31.26
CA LEU A 405 1.19 21.45 31.73
C LEU A 405 0.06 22.15 32.47
N LEU A 406 -1.17 21.66 32.32
CA LEU A 406 -2.33 22.25 32.98
C LEU A 406 -3.34 21.19 33.40
N ALA A 407 -4.01 21.46 34.52
CA ALA A 407 -5.16 20.70 34.98
C ALA A 407 -6.38 21.62 35.07
N ILE A 408 -7.53 21.11 34.63
CA ILE A 408 -8.80 21.82 34.61
C ILE A 408 -9.79 21.05 35.48
N ASP A 409 -10.44 21.77 36.40
CA ASP A 409 -11.59 21.26 37.14
C ASP A 409 -12.83 21.48 36.26
N PRO A 410 -13.52 20.41 35.82
CA PRO A 410 -14.84 20.50 35.17
C PRO A 410 -15.87 21.17 36.10
N PRO A 411 -16.99 21.69 35.56
CA PRO A 411 -18.02 22.27 36.38
C PRO A 411 -18.73 21.21 37.23
N THR A 412 -19.27 21.67 38.36
CA THR A 412 -20.17 20.92 39.24
C THR A 412 -21.44 21.74 39.44
N ASP A 413 -22.50 21.17 40.01
CA ASP A 413 -23.79 21.88 40.23
C ASP A 413 -23.63 23.21 41.00
N THR A 414 -22.56 23.35 41.78
CA THR A 414 -22.29 24.53 42.62
C THR A 414 -21.10 25.38 42.15
N ARG A 415 -20.34 24.95 41.14
CA ARG A 415 -19.10 25.65 40.70
C ARG A 415 -18.88 25.55 39.20
N ALA A 416 -18.54 26.67 38.57
CA ALA A 416 -18.13 26.72 37.16
C ALA A 416 -16.78 26.02 36.93
N ALA A 417 -16.53 25.63 35.68
CA ALA A 417 -15.25 25.08 35.26
C ALA A 417 -14.11 26.09 35.50
N LYS A 418 -12.92 25.63 35.90
CA LYS A 418 -11.76 26.51 36.13
C LYS A 418 -10.43 25.83 35.85
N LEU A 419 -9.40 26.62 35.53
CA LEU A 419 -8.02 26.17 35.57
C LEU A 419 -7.63 25.87 37.03
N ALA A 420 -7.35 24.61 37.34
CA ALA A 420 -6.99 24.18 38.69
C ALA A 420 -5.55 24.56 39.03
N TRP A 421 -4.63 24.31 38.09
CA TRP A 421 -3.24 24.73 38.14
C TRP A 421 -2.60 24.67 36.75
N SER A 422 -1.47 25.36 36.60
CA SER A 422 -0.55 25.22 35.47
C SER A 422 0.89 25.21 35.96
N GLN A 423 1.76 24.48 35.27
CA GLN A 423 3.20 24.45 35.57
C GLN A 423 4.04 24.26 34.30
N PRO A 424 5.27 24.79 34.23
CA PRO A 424 6.14 24.62 33.07
C PRO A 424 6.47 23.14 32.79
N LEU A 425 6.64 22.81 31.51
CA LEU A 425 7.19 21.55 31.04
C LEU A 425 8.72 21.62 31.17
N GLU A 426 9.23 20.90 32.17
CA GLU A 426 10.66 20.76 32.48
C GLU A 426 11.31 19.63 31.69
N GLY A 427 12.63 19.70 31.49
CA GLY A 427 13.41 18.61 30.86
C GLY A 427 13.22 18.47 29.35
N VAL A 428 12.79 19.53 28.66
CA VAL A 428 12.55 19.53 27.20
C VAL A 428 13.21 20.71 26.51
N SER A 429 13.52 20.56 25.22
CA SER A 429 14.09 21.64 24.42
C SER A 429 13.06 22.76 24.16
N ALA A 430 13.52 23.89 23.61
CA ALA A 430 12.64 24.99 23.21
C ALA A 430 11.63 24.60 22.11
N LYS A 431 11.87 23.51 21.38
CA LYS A 431 10.99 23.00 20.31
C LYS A 431 10.11 21.83 20.77
N GLY A 432 10.33 21.30 21.97
CA GLY A 432 9.58 20.17 22.52
C GLY A 432 8.16 20.56 22.91
N SER A 433 7.21 19.68 22.63
CA SER A 433 5.80 19.80 23.03
C SER A 433 5.26 18.46 23.50
N VAL A 434 4.18 18.46 24.28
CA VAL A 434 3.56 17.21 24.74
C VAL A 434 2.89 16.48 23.57
N ALA A 435 3.26 15.21 23.41
CA ALA A 435 2.68 14.28 22.45
C ALA A 435 1.59 13.40 23.08
N GLY A 436 1.75 13.03 24.36
CA GLY A 436 0.81 12.16 25.08
C GLY A 436 0.98 12.24 26.59
N MET A 437 -0.05 11.78 27.32
CA MET A 437 -0.03 11.62 28.78
C MET A 437 -0.71 10.32 29.18
N LEU A 438 -0.32 9.74 30.32
CA LEU A 438 -1.04 8.66 30.99
C LEU A 438 -0.91 8.79 32.52
N VAL A 439 -1.78 8.10 33.24
CA VAL A 439 -1.78 8.06 34.71
C VAL A 439 -1.79 6.62 35.19
N ALA A 440 -0.88 6.29 36.12
CA ALA A 440 -0.86 5.02 36.83
C ALA A 440 -0.09 5.18 38.15
N ASP A 441 -0.43 4.39 39.17
CA ASP A 441 0.21 4.36 40.49
C ASP A 441 0.40 5.75 41.14
N GLY A 442 -0.58 6.62 40.99
CA GLY A 442 -0.60 7.99 41.50
C GLY A 442 0.35 8.94 40.76
N ARG A 443 0.84 8.55 39.58
CA ARG A 443 1.85 9.27 38.81
C ARG A 443 1.33 9.70 37.45
N LEU A 444 1.73 10.89 37.02
CA LEU A 444 1.48 11.40 35.68
C LEU A 444 2.74 11.18 34.84
N VAL A 445 2.61 10.44 33.74
CA VAL A 445 3.67 10.30 32.75
C VAL A 445 3.36 11.21 31.56
N VAL A 446 4.34 11.99 31.14
CA VAL A 446 4.26 12.94 30.02
C VAL A 446 5.27 12.53 28.95
N VAL A 447 4.80 12.38 27.71
CA VAL A 447 5.63 12.03 26.54
C VAL A 447 5.68 13.22 25.60
N THR A 448 6.83 13.47 25.00
CA THR A 448 7.05 14.63 24.13
C THR A 448 7.31 14.26 22.67
N THR A 449 7.13 15.22 21.78
CA THR A 449 7.39 15.09 20.33
C THR A 449 8.87 14.91 19.97
N GLU A 450 9.77 15.08 20.93
CA GLU A 450 11.22 14.90 20.77
C GLU A 450 11.75 13.61 21.42
N GLY A 451 10.86 12.79 22.01
CA GLY A 451 11.24 11.51 22.61
C GLY A 451 11.57 11.57 24.10
N ALA A 452 11.35 12.69 24.78
CA ALA A 452 11.48 12.77 26.23
C ALA A 452 10.23 12.22 26.93
N ILE A 453 10.45 11.48 28.02
CA ILE A 453 9.40 10.88 28.85
C ILE A 453 9.69 11.25 30.30
N SER A 454 8.76 11.98 30.92
CA SER A 454 8.89 12.48 32.29
C SER A 454 7.80 11.91 33.17
N CYS A 455 8.16 11.47 34.38
CA CYS A 455 7.23 11.01 35.40
C CYS A 455 7.10 12.05 36.50
N TYR A 456 5.87 12.33 36.92
CA TYR A 456 5.53 13.25 38.00
C TYR A 456 4.75 12.51 39.10
N GLY A 457 5.02 12.84 40.35
CA GLY A 457 4.38 12.24 41.53
C GLY A 457 4.09 13.26 42.62
N ALA A 458 3.47 12.80 43.71
CA ALA A 458 3.07 13.66 44.83
C ALA A 458 4.27 14.19 45.65
N ASP A 459 5.34 13.40 45.75
CA ASP A 459 6.47 13.72 46.60
C ASP A 459 7.43 14.70 45.92
N LYS A 460 7.82 15.75 46.64
CA LYS A 460 8.86 16.66 46.17
C LYS A 460 10.22 15.98 46.24
N VAL A 461 10.90 15.90 45.10
CA VAL A 461 12.27 15.39 44.97
C VAL A 461 13.23 16.56 44.78
N GLU A 462 14.32 16.63 45.55
CA GLU A 462 15.30 17.73 45.45
C GLU A 462 16.02 17.75 44.10
N ARG A 463 16.34 16.57 43.56
CA ARG A 463 17.01 16.38 42.28
C ARG A 463 16.33 15.26 41.49
N PRO A 464 15.42 15.57 40.56
CA PRO A 464 14.84 14.57 39.68
C PRO A 464 15.93 13.80 38.92
N VAL A 465 15.75 12.50 38.73
CA VAL A 465 16.72 11.66 38.01
C VAL A 465 16.63 11.92 36.50
N GLU A 466 17.76 12.20 35.88
CA GLU A 466 17.86 12.43 34.44
C GLU A 466 18.55 11.25 33.76
N PHE A 467 17.84 10.57 32.85
CA PHE A 467 18.40 9.53 32.01
C PHE A 467 18.66 10.10 30.61
N ALA A 468 19.89 10.56 30.40
CA ALA A 468 20.33 11.11 29.13
C ALA A 468 20.31 10.05 28.01
N LEU A 469 20.18 10.53 26.78
CA LEU A 469 20.38 9.71 25.59
C LEU A 469 21.88 9.32 25.52
N PRO A 470 22.21 8.03 25.36
CA PRO A 470 23.61 7.62 25.19
C PRO A 470 24.23 8.31 23.97
N ALA A 471 25.49 8.75 24.09
CA ALA A 471 26.23 9.26 22.96
C ALA A 471 26.49 8.11 21.96
N PRO A 472 26.16 8.28 20.67
CA PRO A 472 26.47 7.27 19.66
C PRO A 472 27.98 6.98 19.65
N THR A 473 28.35 5.70 19.65
CA THR A 473 29.76 5.30 19.58
C THR A 473 30.10 4.94 18.14
N SER A 474 30.88 5.79 17.46
CA SER A 474 31.40 5.53 16.13
C SER A 474 32.62 4.61 16.18
N LEU A 475 32.79 3.78 15.15
CA LEU A 475 34.06 3.08 14.93
C LEU A 475 35.13 4.08 14.47
N ALA A 476 36.39 3.80 14.79
CA ALA A 476 37.51 4.56 14.27
C ALA A 476 37.76 4.18 12.79
N ASN A 477 38.31 5.09 12.00
CA ASN A 477 38.54 4.81 10.57
C ASN A 477 39.56 3.69 10.36
N ASP A 478 40.50 3.51 11.28
CA ASP A 478 41.50 2.44 11.28
C ASP A 478 41.00 1.12 11.90
N ASP A 479 39.72 1.05 12.31
CA ASP A 479 39.12 -0.20 12.77
C ASP A 479 39.17 -1.25 11.66
N PRO A 480 39.63 -2.50 11.92
CA PRO A 480 39.74 -3.53 10.90
C PRO A 480 38.42 -3.83 10.16
N SER A 481 37.28 -3.71 10.83
CA SER A 481 35.97 -3.92 10.22
C SER A 481 35.58 -2.79 9.28
N VAL A 482 36.00 -1.55 9.58
CA VAL A 482 35.83 -0.39 8.69
C VAL A 482 36.71 -0.54 7.46
N GLN A 483 37.98 -0.89 7.63
CA GLN A 483 38.91 -1.12 6.51
C GLN A 483 38.43 -2.26 5.58
N ALA A 484 37.96 -3.38 6.15
CA ALA A 484 37.39 -4.46 5.37
C ALA A 484 36.12 -4.03 4.59
N ALA A 485 35.25 -3.25 5.24
CA ALA A 485 34.05 -2.70 4.61
C ALA A 485 34.39 -1.71 3.48
N GLU A 486 35.37 -0.82 3.68
CA GLU A 486 35.84 0.12 2.66
C GLU A 486 36.36 -0.61 1.41
N ALA A 487 37.20 -1.63 1.58
CA ALA A 487 37.69 -2.45 0.47
C ALA A 487 36.55 -3.13 -0.32
N MET A 488 35.52 -3.63 0.38
CA MET A 488 34.31 -4.17 -0.26
C MET A 488 33.54 -3.10 -1.03
N ILE A 489 33.35 -1.91 -0.45
CA ILE A 489 32.61 -0.81 -1.06
C ILE A 489 33.33 -0.27 -2.31
N GLU A 490 34.66 -0.13 -2.25
CA GLU A 490 35.49 0.27 -3.39
C GLU A 490 35.34 -0.69 -4.57
N THR A 491 35.35 -1.99 -4.29
CA THR A 491 35.16 -3.05 -5.29
C THR A 491 33.84 -2.88 -6.06
N LEU A 492 32.78 -2.39 -5.41
CA LEU A 492 31.46 -2.21 -6.02
C LEU A 492 31.40 -0.99 -6.95
N SER A 493 32.26 0.01 -6.74
CA SER A 493 32.27 1.28 -7.48
C SER A 493 30.89 1.96 -7.51
N SER A 494 30.16 1.94 -6.38
CA SER A 494 28.80 2.50 -6.28
C SER A 494 28.82 3.93 -5.74
N PRO A 495 28.69 4.97 -6.60
CA PRO A 495 28.82 6.37 -6.18
C PRO A 495 27.64 6.83 -5.33
N THR A 496 26.51 6.12 -5.31
CA THR A 496 25.31 6.48 -4.54
C THR A 496 25.17 5.70 -3.22
N GLY A 497 26.12 4.82 -2.91
CA GLY A 497 25.94 3.81 -1.86
C GLY A 497 24.88 2.76 -2.23
N GLY A 498 24.46 1.96 -1.24
CA GLY A 498 23.77 0.71 -1.52
C GLY A 498 23.06 0.10 -0.32
N ILE A 499 22.47 -1.07 -0.55
CA ILE A 499 22.00 -1.96 0.51
C ILE A 499 22.94 -3.17 0.52
N ALA A 500 23.50 -3.45 1.68
CA ALA A 500 24.30 -4.64 1.94
C ALA A 500 23.47 -5.68 2.70
N VAL A 501 23.51 -6.92 2.26
CA VAL A 501 22.91 -8.07 2.95
C VAL A 501 24.03 -8.98 3.44
N VAL A 502 24.09 -9.21 4.74
CA VAL A 502 25.05 -10.09 5.40
C VAL A 502 24.32 -11.35 5.83
N LEU A 503 24.60 -12.48 5.17
CA LEU A 503 23.98 -13.78 5.45
C LEU A 503 24.92 -14.60 6.33
N GLY A 504 24.46 -15.04 7.50
CA GLY A 504 25.33 -15.71 8.47
C GLY A 504 26.23 -14.71 9.19
N LEU A 505 25.94 -14.46 10.45
CA LEU A 505 26.58 -13.44 11.27
C LEU A 505 27.56 -14.08 12.25
N ASP A 506 28.53 -13.30 12.71
CA ASP A 506 29.38 -13.68 13.84
C ASP A 506 29.14 -12.76 15.05
N ASP A 507 29.85 -11.63 15.12
CA ASP A 507 29.72 -10.60 16.16
C ASP A 507 29.08 -9.30 15.66
N GLY A 508 28.80 -9.18 14.36
CA GLY A 508 28.21 -7.98 13.74
C GLY A 508 29.20 -6.85 13.48
N ASN A 509 30.52 -7.05 13.65
CA ASN A 509 31.50 -6.00 13.42
C ASN A 509 31.57 -5.57 11.95
N LEU A 510 31.52 -6.51 10.99
CA LEU A 510 31.48 -6.15 9.56
C LEU A 510 30.22 -5.34 9.25
N MET A 511 29.08 -5.69 9.87
CA MET A 511 27.86 -4.91 9.71
C MET A 511 28.04 -3.46 10.18
N ARG A 512 28.70 -3.24 11.32
CA ARG A 512 29.01 -1.90 11.84
C ARG A 512 30.01 -1.16 10.95
N GLY A 513 31.04 -1.84 10.45
CA GLY A 513 32.00 -1.30 9.48
C GLY A 513 31.31 -0.82 8.20
N LEU A 514 30.42 -1.62 7.62
CA LEU A 514 29.62 -1.23 6.45
C LEU A 514 28.70 -0.04 6.74
N ALA A 515 28.08 0.01 7.93
CA ALA A 515 27.21 1.12 8.32
C ALA A 515 27.95 2.41 8.69
N HIS A 516 29.27 2.35 8.93
CA HIS A 516 30.14 3.52 9.11
C HIS A 516 30.07 4.44 7.90
N HIS A 517 29.93 3.86 6.69
CA HIS A 517 29.75 4.64 5.49
C HIS A 517 28.31 5.23 5.41
N PRO A 518 28.12 6.56 5.33
CA PRO A 518 26.83 7.23 5.49
C PRO A 518 25.81 6.94 4.38
N ARG A 519 26.22 6.36 3.25
CA ARG A 519 25.33 5.97 2.14
C ARG A 519 24.90 4.50 2.11
N TRP A 520 25.31 3.69 3.08
CA TRP A 520 24.98 2.26 3.14
C TRP A 520 23.94 1.95 4.21
N GLN A 521 22.97 1.12 3.82
CA GLN A 521 22.06 0.41 4.74
C GLN A 521 22.48 -1.06 4.80
N VAL A 522 22.47 -1.64 5.99
CA VAL A 522 22.93 -3.02 6.22
C VAL A 522 21.82 -3.86 6.81
N ILE A 523 21.64 -5.06 6.26
CA ILE A 523 20.67 -6.06 6.70
C ILE A 523 21.43 -7.34 7.01
N GLY A 524 21.43 -7.76 8.27
CA GLY A 524 21.98 -9.03 8.72
C GLY A 524 20.88 -10.08 8.91
N VAL A 525 21.15 -11.33 8.54
CA VAL A 525 20.25 -12.45 8.75
C VAL A 525 21.03 -13.62 9.35
N ASP A 526 20.54 -14.16 10.47
CA ASP A 526 21.13 -15.33 11.13
C ASP A 526 20.06 -16.20 11.79
N GLY A 527 20.28 -17.52 11.78
CA GLY A 527 19.36 -18.50 12.38
C GLY A 527 19.49 -18.64 13.90
N ASN A 528 20.57 -18.12 14.51
CA ASN A 528 20.84 -18.23 15.93
C ASN A 528 20.26 -17.05 16.73
N ALA A 529 19.17 -17.32 17.47
CA ALA A 529 18.48 -16.32 18.27
C ALA A 529 19.38 -15.58 19.27
N ARG A 530 20.28 -16.31 19.97
CA ARG A 530 21.17 -15.72 20.99
C ARG A 530 22.19 -14.78 20.36
N ARG A 531 22.73 -15.15 19.19
CA ARG A 531 23.67 -14.32 18.44
C ARG A 531 22.98 -13.05 17.97
N VAL A 532 21.80 -13.17 17.35
CA VAL A 532 21.01 -12.02 16.89
C VAL A 532 20.69 -11.06 18.04
N GLU A 533 20.25 -11.59 19.18
CA GLU A 533 19.95 -10.79 20.38
C GLU A 533 21.20 -10.05 20.91
N LYS A 534 22.34 -10.73 21.00
CA LYS A 534 23.62 -10.11 21.39
C LYS A 534 24.01 -8.96 20.47
N ILE A 535 23.91 -9.15 19.15
CA ILE A 535 24.23 -8.10 18.16
C ILE A 535 23.26 -6.92 18.31
N ARG A 536 21.95 -7.17 18.46
CA ARG A 536 20.95 -6.11 18.67
C ARG A 536 21.24 -5.28 19.94
N HIS A 537 21.60 -5.94 21.05
CA HIS A 537 22.01 -5.23 22.27
C HIS A 537 23.27 -4.38 22.05
N SER A 538 24.27 -4.90 21.32
CA SER A 538 25.48 -4.15 20.99
C SER A 538 25.18 -2.92 20.12
N LEU A 539 24.28 -3.04 19.14
CA LEU A 539 23.86 -1.92 18.29
C LEU A 539 23.10 -0.84 19.08
N ASP A 540 22.26 -1.24 20.04
CA ASP A 540 21.57 -0.30 20.94
C ASP A 540 22.56 0.46 21.82
N ALA A 541 23.52 -0.25 22.42
CA ALA A 541 24.56 0.35 23.24
C ALA A 541 25.41 1.36 22.44
N ALA A 542 25.61 1.11 21.14
CA ALA A 542 26.31 2.00 20.23
C ALA A 542 25.43 3.14 19.65
N GLY A 543 24.12 3.15 19.90
CA GLY A 543 23.20 4.16 19.37
C GLY A 543 22.94 4.05 17.86
N VAL A 544 22.99 2.83 17.30
CA VAL A 544 22.79 2.59 15.86
C VAL A 544 21.31 2.34 15.55
N PRO A 545 20.66 3.19 14.73
CA PRO A 545 19.24 3.03 14.39
C PRO A 545 19.01 1.87 13.42
N ARG A 546 17.85 1.20 13.51
CA ARG A 546 17.52 0.04 12.67
C ARG A 546 17.12 0.35 11.23
N ASN A 547 16.91 1.63 10.91
CA ASN A 547 16.86 2.05 9.51
C ASN A 547 18.24 2.07 8.85
N ARG A 548 19.33 2.02 9.63
CA ARG A 548 20.72 1.91 9.16
C ARG A 548 21.21 0.47 9.19
N VAL A 549 21.01 -0.21 10.31
CA VAL A 549 21.44 -1.59 10.50
C VAL A 549 20.30 -2.42 11.09
N ALA A 550 19.71 -3.30 10.28
CA ALA A 550 18.70 -4.24 10.73
C ALA A 550 19.32 -5.63 10.88
N VAL A 551 18.94 -6.35 11.93
CA VAL A 551 19.34 -7.74 12.16
C VAL A 551 18.07 -8.55 12.29
N HIS A 552 17.90 -9.63 11.53
CA HIS A 552 16.70 -10.47 11.55
C HIS A 552 17.03 -11.89 12.01
N HIS A 553 16.19 -12.44 12.88
CA HIS A 553 16.28 -13.84 13.29
C HIS A 553 15.50 -14.72 12.29
N ALA A 554 16.22 -15.31 11.34
CA ALA A 554 15.64 -16.21 10.33
C ALA A 554 16.72 -17.10 9.71
N ASP A 555 16.30 -18.23 9.12
CA ASP A 555 17.21 -19.03 8.28
C ASP A 555 17.56 -18.21 7.01
N PRO A 556 18.85 -17.91 6.76
CA PRO A 556 19.31 -17.16 5.59
C PRO A 556 18.85 -17.73 4.24
N LEU A 557 18.59 -19.04 4.16
CA LEU A 557 18.15 -19.70 2.93
C LEU A 557 16.64 -19.62 2.71
N THR A 558 15.83 -19.51 3.77
CA THR A 558 14.35 -19.56 3.65
C THR A 558 13.66 -18.22 3.84
N ILE A 559 14.30 -17.24 4.49
CA ILE A 559 13.70 -15.90 4.66
C ILE A 559 13.21 -15.33 3.32
N GLY A 560 12.02 -14.75 3.30
CA GLY A 560 11.41 -14.22 2.07
C GLY A 560 12.00 -12.90 1.56
N LEU A 561 13.33 -12.77 1.43
CA LEU A 561 13.98 -11.52 0.98
C LEU A 561 13.44 -11.05 -0.38
N PRO A 562 13.26 -9.73 -0.58
CA PRO A 562 12.86 -9.16 -1.86
C PRO A 562 13.89 -9.51 -2.94
N PRO A 563 13.46 -9.85 -4.17
CA PRO A 563 14.39 -9.97 -5.28
C PRO A 563 15.03 -8.61 -5.57
N TYR A 564 16.24 -8.63 -6.12
CA TYR A 564 16.93 -7.43 -6.64
C TYR A 564 17.29 -6.36 -5.60
N LEU A 565 17.24 -6.69 -4.31
CA LEU A 565 17.46 -5.78 -3.20
C LEU A 565 18.91 -5.28 -3.09
N ALA A 566 19.88 -6.18 -3.22
CA ALA A 566 21.21 -5.96 -2.66
C ALA A 566 22.22 -5.48 -3.71
N HIS A 567 22.93 -4.41 -3.36
CA HIS A 567 24.12 -3.98 -4.08
C HIS A 567 25.34 -4.84 -3.67
N LEU A 568 25.37 -5.22 -2.39
CA LEU A 568 26.36 -6.12 -1.81
C LEU A 568 25.67 -7.28 -1.09
N VAL A 569 26.10 -8.51 -1.36
CA VAL A 569 25.83 -9.66 -0.48
C VAL A 569 27.16 -10.18 0.05
N THR A 570 27.25 -10.45 1.34
CA THR A 570 28.46 -11.04 1.96
C THR A 570 28.09 -11.87 3.19
N THR A 571 29.09 -12.35 3.93
CA THR A 571 28.92 -13.20 5.12
C THR A 571 30.02 -12.91 6.13
N GLU A 572 29.68 -12.91 7.43
CA GLU A 572 30.69 -12.96 8.51
C GLU A 572 31.04 -14.42 8.83
N ASN A 573 30.08 -15.34 8.68
CA ASN A 573 30.27 -16.76 8.93
C ASN A 573 29.61 -17.60 7.82
N LEU A 574 30.44 -18.23 6.99
CA LEU A 574 30.01 -18.99 5.82
C LEU A 574 29.17 -20.23 6.14
N GLU A 575 29.41 -20.89 7.29
CA GLU A 575 28.59 -22.02 7.71
C GLU A 575 27.19 -21.54 8.12
N ALA A 576 27.13 -20.48 8.92
CA ALA A 576 25.87 -19.87 9.35
C ALA A 576 25.06 -19.27 8.20
N SER A 577 25.70 -18.96 7.06
CA SER A 577 25.02 -18.48 5.86
C SER A 577 24.25 -19.56 5.09
N GLY A 578 24.41 -20.84 5.45
CA GLY A 578 23.82 -21.98 4.74
C GLY A 578 24.53 -22.35 3.44
N PHE A 579 25.83 -22.05 3.32
CA PHE A 579 26.62 -22.38 2.12
C PHE A 579 26.73 -23.89 1.86
N ASP A 580 26.60 -24.71 2.91
CA ASP A 580 26.55 -26.18 2.86
C ASP A 580 25.50 -26.69 1.84
N LYS A 581 24.41 -25.96 1.67
CA LYS A 581 23.37 -26.21 0.65
C LYS A 581 23.61 -25.31 -0.57
N THR A 582 24.74 -25.51 -1.24
CA THR A 582 25.30 -24.57 -2.23
C THR A 582 24.32 -24.21 -3.36
N GLU A 583 23.48 -25.14 -3.84
CA GLU A 583 22.45 -24.82 -4.85
C GLU A 583 21.41 -23.82 -4.36
N ARG A 584 20.86 -24.04 -3.16
CA ARG A 584 19.88 -23.13 -2.55
C ARG A 584 20.54 -21.78 -2.21
N PHE A 585 21.77 -21.82 -1.73
CA PHE A 585 22.57 -20.63 -1.46
C PHE A 585 22.79 -19.81 -2.74
N ALA A 586 23.21 -20.44 -3.85
CA ALA A 586 23.43 -19.79 -5.13
C ALA A 586 22.15 -19.12 -5.66
N ALA A 587 21.02 -19.85 -5.65
CA ALA A 587 19.72 -19.30 -6.04
C ALA A 587 19.31 -18.11 -5.17
N ARG A 588 19.49 -18.21 -3.84
CA ARG A 588 19.17 -17.17 -2.87
C ARG A 588 20.02 -15.91 -3.10
N VAL A 589 21.34 -16.06 -3.12
CA VAL A 589 22.26 -14.94 -3.30
C VAL A 589 22.00 -14.26 -4.63
N PHE A 590 21.98 -15.03 -5.73
CA PHE A 590 21.78 -14.45 -7.06
C PHE A 590 20.41 -13.78 -7.21
N GLY A 591 19.34 -14.34 -6.65
CA GLY A 591 17.99 -13.75 -6.67
C GLY A 591 17.89 -12.40 -5.95
N VAL A 592 18.67 -12.22 -4.88
CA VAL A 592 18.72 -10.98 -4.09
C VAL A 592 19.63 -9.92 -4.72
N LEU A 593 20.62 -10.30 -5.54
CA LEU A 593 21.50 -9.34 -6.21
C LEU A 593 20.72 -8.41 -7.15
N ARG A 594 20.93 -7.11 -6.97
CA ARG A 594 20.36 -6.06 -7.80
C ARG A 594 20.89 -6.16 -9.25
N PRO A 595 20.02 -6.03 -10.26
CA PRO A 595 20.43 -5.80 -11.65
C PRO A 595 21.32 -4.56 -11.79
N TYR A 596 22.00 -4.44 -12.93
CA TYR A 596 22.92 -3.34 -13.21
C TYR A 596 24.06 -3.23 -12.18
N GLY A 597 24.63 -4.36 -11.75
CA GLY A 597 25.94 -4.40 -11.09
C GLY A 597 25.97 -4.82 -9.62
N GLY A 598 24.89 -5.37 -9.06
CA GLY A 598 24.93 -5.97 -7.72
C GLY A 598 25.92 -7.13 -7.65
N ARG A 599 26.68 -7.23 -6.55
CA ARG A 599 27.72 -8.26 -6.37
C ARG A 599 27.63 -8.95 -5.01
N ALA A 600 27.99 -10.23 -4.99
CA ALA A 600 28.30 -10.95 -3.77
C ALA A 600 29.81 -11.09 -3.64
N LEU A 601 30.36 -10.70 -2.48
CA LEU A 601 31.77 -10.81 -2.14
C LEU A 601 31.91 -11.86 -1.02
N LEU A 602 32.46 -13.02 -1.37
CA LEU A 602 32.46 -14.21 -0.51
C LEU A 602 33.88 -14.73 -0.27
N PRO A 603 34.26 -15.04 0.99
CA PRO A 603 35.57 -15.59 1.33
C PRO A 603 35.60 -17.11 1.09
N LEU A 604 35.60 -17.53 -0.18
CA LEU A 604 35.57 -18.96 -0.56
C LEU A 604 36.97 -19.51 -0.88
N SER A 605 37.22 -20.75 -0.49
CA SER A 605 38.33 -21.55 -1.03
C SER A 605 38.09 -21.93 -2.50
N ASN A 606 39.13 -22.39 -3.20
CA ASN A 606 39.02 -22.80 -4.61
C ASN A 606 37.95 -23.89 -4.84
N THR A 607 37.90 -24.92 -3.99
CA THR A 607 36.91 -26.00 -4.09
C THR A 607 35.47 -25.51 -3.84
N GLN A 608 35.30 -24.58 -2.89
CA GLN A 608 33.99 -23.95 -2.65
C GLN A 608 33.58 -23.05 -3.82
N ASN A 609 34.52 -22.34 -4.44
CA ASN A 609 34.28 -21.53 -5.63
C ASN A 609 33.84 -22.39 -6.83
N GLU A 610 34.46 -23.55 -7.04
CA GLU A 610 34.03 -24.53 -8.06
C GLU A 610 32.62 -25.06 -7.77
N SER A 611 32.32 -25.38 -6.52
CA SER A 611 30.99 -25.83 -6.10
C SER A 611 29.92 -24.77 -6.37
N LEU A 612 30.23 -23.49 -6.11
CA LEU A 612 29.35 -22.37 -6.43
C LEU A 612 29.15 -22.21 -7.94
N ALA A 613 30.20 -22.36 -8.75
CA ALA A 613 30.09 -22.28 -10.21
C ALA A 613 29.15 -23.37 -10.77
N VAL A 614 29.26 -24.60 -10.27
CA VAL A 614 28.36 -25.71 -10.64
C VAL A 614 26.92 -25.39 -10.23
N ALA A 615 26.71 -24.90 -9.00
CA ALA A 615 25.39 -24.51 -8.51
C ALA A 615 24.76 -23.38 -9.34
N LEU A 616 25.52 -22.36 -9.74
CA LEU A 616 25.02 -21.26 -10.58
C LEU A 616 24.55 -21.75 -11.96
N ALA A 617 25.26 -22.73 -12.53
CA ALA A 617 24.86 -23.38 -13.76
C ALA A 617 23.57 -24.21 -13.58
N SER A 618 23.46 -24.99 -12.49
CA SER A 618 22.28 -25.82 -12.23
C SER A 618 21.02 -25.00 -11.96
N GLN A 619 21.15 -23.88 -11.23
CA GLN A 619 20.06 -22.93 -10.93
C GLN A 619 19.71 -22.00 -12.10
N ARG A 620 20.41 -22.12 -13.24
CA ARG A 620 20.20 -21.31 -14.46
C ARG A 620 20.21 -19.81 -14.19
N CYS A 621 21.16 -19.31 -13.38
CA CYS A 621 21.28 -17.88 -13.07
C CYS A 621 21.67 -17.06 -14.32
N PRO A 622 20.75 -16.36 -15.00
CA PRO A 622 21.04 -15.80 -16.32
C PRO A 622 21.99 -14.61 -16.23
N GLY A 623 22.99 -14.58 -17.12
CA GLY A 623 23.91 -13.44 -17.24
C GLY A 623 24.86 -13.25 -16.04
N HIS A 624 24.94 -14.19 -15.11
CA HIS A 624 25.85 -14.11 -13.97
C HIS A 624 27.31 -14.04 -14.45
N ARG A 625 28.17 -13.36 -13.68
CA ARG A 625 29.62 -13.42 -13.85
C ARG A 625 30.27 -13.83 -12.54
N LEU A 626 31.21 -14.77 -12.63
CA LEU A 626 32.02 -15.21 -11.50
C LEU A 626 33.47 -14.83 -11.76
N ALA A 627 34.10 -14.19 -10.78
CA ALA A 627 35.51 -13.83 -10.81
C ALA A 627 36.12 -14.09 -9.43
N SER A 628 37.45 -14.14 -9.36
CA SER A 628 38.20 -14.20 -8.12
C SER A 628 39.23 -13.08 -8.10
N SER A 629 39.30 -12.32 -7.01
CA SER A 629 40.25 -11.22 -6.84
C SER A 629 40.65 -11.12 -5.38
N GLN A 630 41.95 -10.95 -5.10
CA GLN A 630 42.49 -10.78 -3.74
C GLN A 630 41.99 -11.82 -2.72
N GLY A 631 41.83 -13.09 -3.13
CA GLY A 631 41.33 -14.15 -2.26
C GLY A 631 39.83 -14.13 -1.97
N GLN A 632 39.05 -13.27 -2.65
CA GLN A 632 37.59 -13.25 -2.59
C GLN A 632 36.98 -13.73 -3.91
N THR A 633 35.89 -14.50 -3.78
CA THR A 633 35.00 -14.81 -4.90
C THR A 633 34.00 -13.67 -5.10
N ILE A 634 33.86 -13.24 -6.35
CA ILE A 634 32.97 -12.15 -6.77
C ILE A 634 31.94 -12.73 -7.74
N LEU A 635 30.70 -12.88 -7.27
CA LEU A 635 29.54 -13.19 -8.10
C LEU A 635 28.80 -11.90 -8.45
N SER A 636 28.56 -11.61 -9.72
CA SER A 636 27.92 -10.37 -10.17
C SER A 636 26.70 -10.62 -11.06
N ARG A 637 25.72 -9.70 -10.98
CA ARG A 637 24.58 -9.59 -11.91
C ARG A 637 24.70 -8.31 -12.75
N PRO A 638 25.45 -8.33 -13.87
CA PRO A 638 25.60 -7.18 -14.76
C PRO A 638 24.35 -6.97 -15.64
N GLY A 639 24.05 -5.71 -15.93
CA GLY A 639 23.05 -5.33 -16.93
C GLY A 639 21.59 -5.58 -16.54
N PRO A 640 20.68 -5.50 -17.53
CA PRO A 640 19.24 -5.63 -17.33
C PRO A 640 18.80 -7.06 -17.00
N LEU A 641 17.57 -7.19 -16.54
CA LEU A 641 16.91 -8.50 -16.43
C LEU A 641 16.61 -9.03 -17.85
N PRO A 642 16.85 -10.32 -18.15
CA PRO A 642 16.42 -10.89 -19.42
C PRO A 642 14.90 -10.72 -19.60
N GLY A 643 14.48 -10.13 -20.71
CA GLY A 643 13.07 -9.84 -20.99
C GLY A 643 12.56 -8.49 -20.46
N SER A 644 13.34 -7.74 -19.68
CA SER A 644 12.95 -6.37 -19.31
C SER A 644 13.22 -5.38 -20.43
N ALA A 645 12.46 -4.27 -20.45
CA ALA A 645 12.67 -3.17 -21.39
C ALA A 645 12.61 -1.81 -20.70
N ALA A 646 13.24 -0.81 -21.32
CA ALA A 646 13.25 0.57 -20.83
C ALA A 646 12.04 1.38 -21.35
N TRP A 647 11.70 2.45 -20.63
CA TRP A 647 10.77 3.50 -21.01
C TRP A 647 11.53 4.83 -21.07
N THR A 648 11.96 5.23 -22.26
CA THR A 648 12.97 6.30 -22.46
C THR A 648 12.39 7.67 -22.76
N HIS A 649 11.13 7.74 -23.21
CA HIS A 649 10.47 8.96 -23.69
C HIS A 649 9.07 9.11 -23.07
N GLN A 650 8.40 10.24 -23.37
CA GLN A 650 7.02 10.50 -22.94
C GLN A 650 6.05 9.33 -23.21
N TYR A 651 6.21 8.66 -24.36
CA TYR A 651 5.32 7.62 -24.85
C TYR A 651 6.08 6.31 -25.15
N ALA A 652 6.83 5.84 -24.16
CA ALA A 652 7.69 4.65 -24.15
C ALA A 652 9.02 4.82 -24.89
N ASP A 653 8.97 5.20 -26.16
CA ASP A 653 10.13 5.31 -27.03
C ASP A 653 9.99 6.50 -28.00
N VAL A 654 11.03 6.72 -28.82
CA VAL A 654 11.05 7.77 -29.85
C VAL A 654 10.04 7.53 -30.99
N GLY A 655 9.42 6.35 -31.04
CA GLY A 655 8.37 6.00 -31.99
C GLY A 655 6.97 6.36 -31.50
N ASN A 656 6.81 6.90 -30.29
CA ASN A 656 5.52 7.16 -29.64
C ASN A 656 4.61 5.93 -29.55
N THR A 657 5.19 4.75 -29.34
CA THR A 657 4.41 3.49 -29.30
C THR A 657 3.42 3.46 -28.15
N SER A 658 3.70 4.16 -27.03
CA SER A 658 2.95 4.05 -25.76
C SER A 658 2.86 2.61 -25.22
N VAL A 659 3.79 1.75 -25.66
CA VAL A 659 3.86 0.33 -25.32
C VAL A 659 5.27 -0.01 -24.86
N SER A 660 5.38 -0.55 -23.66
CA SER A 660 6.62 -1.16 -23.19
C SER A 660 6.82 -2.54 -23.79
N ASN A 661 8.05 -2.85 -24.19
CA ASN A 661 8.45 -4.18 -24.64
C ASN A 661 8.81 -5.13 -23.48
N ASP A 662 8.56 -4.73 -22.23
CA ASP A 662 8.84 -5.54 -21.05
C ASP A 662 7.93 -6.78 -20.99
N ASP A 663 8.55 -7.96 -20.87
CA ASP A 663 7.92 -9.29 -20.85
C ASP A 663 7.84 -9.87 -19.42
N LEU A 664 8.40 -9.19 -18.41
CA LEU A 664 8.44 -9.69 -17.04
C LEU A 664 7.25 -9.20 -16.20
N VAL A 665 6.70 -8.03 -16.53
CA VAL A 665 5.58 -7.43 -15.80
C VAL A 665 4.24 -7.95 -16.31
N LYS A 666 3.63 -8.88 -15.55
CA LYS A 666 2.31 -9.47 -15.85
C LYS A 666 1.52 -9.82 -14.60
N ALA A 667 0.20 -9.89 -14.71
CA ALA A 667 -0.69 -10.26 -13.61
C ALA A 667 -0.65 -11.78 -13.32
N PRO A 668 -0.75 -12.22 -12.05
CA PRO A 668 -0.92 -11.40 -10.84
C PRO A 668 0.35 -10.66 -10.40
N LEU A 669 0.20 -9.55 -9.67
CA LEU A 669 1.30 -8.68 -9.24
C LEU A 669 1.42 -8.63 -7.71
N GLY A 670 2.62 -8.83 -7.18
CA GLY A 670 2.96 -8.70 -5.78
C GLY A 670 3.86 -7.49 -5.49
N LEU A 671 3.87 -7.06 -4.23
CA LEU A 671 4.66 -5.91 -3.77
C LEU A 671 6.16 -6.21 -3.76
N LEU A 672 6.96 -5.34 -4.39
CA LEU A 672 8.42 -5.37 -4.32
C LEU A 672 8.93 -4.44 -3.20
N TRP A 673 8.48 -3.18 -3.24
CA TRP A 673 8.74 -2.18 -2.21
C TRP A 673 7.64 -1.11 -2.19
N PHE A 674 7.54 -0.39 -1.09
CA PHE A 674 6.70 0.81 -0.95
C PHE A 674 7.35 1.84 -0.04
N GLY A 675 6.94 3.10 -0.18
CA GLY A 675 7.60 4.24 0.46
C GLY A 675 8.55 4.91 -0.53
N GLY A 676 9.74 5.30 -0.08
CA GLY A 676 10.74 5.96 -0.92
C GLY A 676 10.56 7.47 -0.94
N SER A 677 10.51 8.07 -2.13
CA SER A 677 10.55 9.53 -2.28
C SER A 677 9.24 10.21 -1.89
N SER A 678 9.33 11.33 -1.17
CA SER A 678 8.19 12.21 -0.84
C SER A 678 7.48 12.70 -2.09
N ASN A 679 6.18 12.96 -1.99
CA ASN A 679 5.44 13.68 -3.03
C ASN A 679 5.62 15.21 -2.96
N HIS A 680 6.46 15.68 -2.02
CA HIS A 680 7.03 17.02 -2.07
C HIS A 680 8.02 17.15 -3.23
N GLY A 681 8.03 18.32 -3.86
CA GLY A 681 8.97 18.63 -4.94
C GLY A 681 8.62 18.02 -6.30
N ILE A 682 7.56 17.21 -6.44
CA ILE A 682 7.10 16.68 -7.74
C ILE A 682 6.02 17.55 -8.38
N LEU A 683 5.79 17.39 -9.69
CA LEU A 683 4.75 18.12 -10.41
C LEU A 683 3.32 17.73 -9.97
N PRO A 684 2.38 18.69 -9.92
CA PRO A 684 0.98 18.40 -9.65
C PRO A 684 0.33 17.62 -10.80
N ARG A 685 -0.47 16.62 -10.46
CA ARG A 685 -1.13 15.72 -11.42
C ARG A 685 -1.97 16.37 -12.52
N HIS A 686 -2.62 17.52 -12.26
CA HIS A 686 -3.55 18.12 -13.22
C HIS A 686 -2.84 19.00 -14.25
N GLY A 687 -1.58 19.35 -14.00
CA GLY A 687 -0.74 20.06 -14.96
C GLY A 687 -0.25 19.18 -16.10
N HIS A 688 -0.50 17.85 -16.02
CA HIS A 688 -0.06 16.83 -16.97
C HIS A 688 1.43 16.99 -17.32
N GLY A 689 2.28 16.93 -16.30
CA GLY A 689 3.73 16.90 -16.50
C GLY A 689 4.19 15.68 -17.29
N PRO A 690 5.44 15.67 -17.75
CA PRO A 690 6.00 14.55 -18.47
C PRO A 690 5.84 13.25 -17.69
N THR A 691 5.53 12.18 -18.41
CA THR A 691 5.53 10.84 -17.86
C THR A 691 6.94 10.49 -17.44
N GLU A 692 7.06 9.85 -16.29
CA GLU A 692 8.31 9.35 -15.77
C GLU A 692 9.00 8.39 -16.75
N GLN A 693 10.33 8.39 -16.72
CA GLN A 693 11.14 7.55 -17.62
C GLN A 693 11.94 6.55 -16.79
N VAL A 694 12.01 5.30 -17.26
CA VAL A 694 12.62 4.18 -16.54
C VAL A 694 13.68 3.53 -17.43
N VAL A 695 14.95 3.70 -17.05
CA VAL A 695 16.09 3.20 -17.83
C VAL A 695 17.24 2.82 -16.88
N GLY A 696 17.90 1.68 -17.12
CA GLY A 696 19.13 1.33 -16.41
C GLY A 696 18.91 1.04 -14.91
N GLY A 697 17.71 0.58 -14.53
CA GLY A 697 17.31 0.35 -13.15
C GLY A 697 16.98 1.63 -12.38
N ARG A 698 16.70 2.72 -13.08
CA ARG A 698 16.42 4.05 -12.50
C ARG A 698 15.13 4.63 -13.05
N LEU A 699 14.37 5.23 -12.15
CA LEU A 699 13.15 5.99 -12.41
C LEU A 699 13.47 7.49 -12.32
N PHE A 700 13.28 8.23 -13.41
CA PHE A 700 13.52 9.67 -13.49
C PHE A 700 12.21 10.44 -13.37
N ILE A 701 12.18 11.43 -12.47
CA ILE A 701 11.00 12.24 -12.15
C ILE A 701 11.37 13.71 -12.21
N GLU A 702 10.59 14.48 -13.00
CA GLU A 702 10.67 15.93 -13.04
C GLU A 702 9.80 16.57 -11.93
N GLY A 703 10.39 17.54 -11.23
CA GLY A 703 9.72 18.45 -10.32
C GLY A 703 9.56 19.86 -10.92
N PRO A 704 8.87 20.78 -10.22
CA PRO A 704 8.78 22.17 -10.68
C PRO A 704 10.15 22.83 -10.93
N ASP A 705 11.14 22.48 -10.10
CA ASP A 705 12.44 23.14 -10.01
C ASP A 705 13.60 22.14 -9.92
N LEU A 706 13.37 20.85 -10.19
CA LEU A 706 14.38 19.80 -10.02
C LEU A 706 14.17 18.60 -10.96
N MET A 707 15.22 17.81 -11.09
CA MET A 707 15.19 16.44 -11.60
C MET A 707 15.65 15.48 -10.51
N ARG A 708 15.04 14.29 -10.43
CA ARG A 708 15.37 13.24 -9.44
C ARG A 708 15.53 11.89 -10.13
N ALA A 709 16.47 11.08 -9.63
CA ALA A 709 16.51 9.64 -9.92
C ALA A 709 16.21 8.80 -8.68
N VAL A 710 15.42 7.74 -8.87
CA VAL A 710 15.05 6.77 -7.85
C VAL A 710 15.45 5.38 -8.33
N ASP A 711 15.98 4.55 -7.45
CA ASP A 711 16.26 3.14 -7.75
C ASP A 711 14.96 2.35 -7.91
N VAL A 712 14.75 1.76 -9.09
CA VAL A 712 13.53 1.03 -9.45
C VAL A 712 13.28 -0.20 -8.56
N TYR A 713 14.34 -0.78 -7.98
CA TYR A 713 14.26 -2.02 -7.20
C TYR A 713 14.17 -1.80 -5.69
N THR A 714 14.46 -0.60 -5.19
CA THR A 714 14.52 -0.32 -3.75
C THR A 714 13.75 0.92 -3.30
N GLY A 715 13.34 1.80 -4.23
CA GLY A 715 12.67 3.06 -3.93
C GLY A 715 13.60 4.14 -3.34
N ARG A 716 14.91 3.88 -3.27
CA ARG A 716 15.90 4.83 -2.74
C ARG A 716 16.09 5.98 -3.70
N VAL A 717 16.04 7.21 -3.19
CA VAL A 717 16.47 8.39 -3.95
C VAL A 717 17.98 8.31 -4.16
N LEU A 718 18.42 8.29 -5.42
CA LEU A 718 19.83 8.19 -5.79
C LEU A 718 20.48 9.56 -5.83
N TRP A 719 19.81 10.53 -6.43
CA TRP A 719 20.24 11.92 -6.53
C TRP A 719 19.07 12.85 -6.84
N GLU A 720 19.26 14.13 -6.55
CA GLU A 720 18.40 15.25 -6.94
C GLU A 720 19.27 16.38 -7.46
N VAL A 721 18.85 17.00 -8.56
CA VAL A 721 19.54 18.11 -9.20
C VAL A 721 18.57 19.28 -9.29
N SER A 722 18.98 20.43 -8.76
CA SER A 722 18.21 21.67 -8.86
C SER A 722 18.30 22.25 -10.27
N LEU A 723 17.15 22.43 -10.92
CA LEU A 723 16.98 23.09 -12.21
C LEU A 723 15.79 24.06 -12.11
N PRO A 724 15.96 25.26 -11.53
CA PRO A 724 14.86 26.16 -11.24
C PRO A 724 14.00 26.47 -12.46
N GLY A 725 12.69 26.28 -12.34
CA GLY A 725 11.70 26.52 -13.38
C GLY A 725 11.64 25.51 -14.52
N VAL A 726 12.36 24.37 -14.45
CA VAL A 726 12.34 23.32 -15.49
C VAL A 726 10.92 22.82 -15.76
N GLY A 727 10.16 22.54 -14.71
CA GLY A 727 8.79 22.05 -14.78
C GLY A 727 7.72 23.15 -14.74
N ARG A 728 8.09 24.43 -14.91
CA ARG A 728 7.17 25.57 -14.76
C ARG A 728 5.93 25.48 -15.66
N ALA A 729 6.09 24.93 -16.86
CA ALA A 729 4.98 24.73 -17.81
C ALA A 729 3.92 23.76 -17.29
N PHE A 730 4.31 22.84 -16.40
CA PHE A 730 3.50 21.75 -15.88
C PHE A 730 3.09 21.94 -14.42
N ASN A 731 3.66 22.94 -13.71
CA ASN A 731 3.38 23.19 -12.30
C ASN A 731 2.06 23.95 -12.08
N PHE A 732 0.94 23.29 -12.37
CA PHE A 732 -0.40 23.85 -12.21
C PHE A 732 -1.41 22.87 -11.59
N THR A 733 -2.34 23.37 -10.77
CA THR A 733 -3.30 22.57 -10.02
C THR A 733 -4.65 22.36 -10.72
N GLY A 734 -4.96 23.09 -11.79
CA GLY A 734 -6.13 22.87 -12.64
C GLY A 734 -5.82 21.98 -13.84
N HIS A 735 -6.85 21.47 -14.51
CA HIS A 735 -6.71 20.58 -15.67
C HIS A 735 -6.25 21.35 -16.91
N GLN A 736 -5.21 20.85 -17.57
CA GLN A 736 -4.72 21.30 -18.87
C GLN A 736 -4.01 20.14 -19.61
N PRO A 737 -3.82 20.20 -20.94
CA PRO A 737 -3.10 19.15 -21.65
C PRO A 737 -1.64 18.95 -21.22
N GLY A 738 -0.90 20.02 -20.91
CA GLY A 738 0.51 19.90 -20.49
C GLY A 738 1.35 19.12 -21.52
N ALA A 739 2.21 18.21 -21.01
CA ALA A 739 3.06 17.33 -21.81
C ALA A 739 2.27 16.42 -22.76
N ASN A 740 0.97 16.18 -22.50
CA ASN A 740 0.13 15.47 -23.47
C ASN A 740 0.02 16.21 -24.80
N ALA A 741 0.09 17.55 -24.83
CA ALA A 741 0.06 18.34 -26.05
C ALA A 741 1.43 18.95 -26.42
N THR A 742 2.23 19.35 -25.42
CA THR A 742 3.52 20.01 -25.65
C THR A 742 4.68 19.04 -25.82
N GLY A 743 4.50 17.75 -25.54
CA GLY A 743 5.59 16.79 -25.41
C GLY A 743 6.39 16.98 -24.11
N SER A 744 7.33 16.07 -23.88
CA SER A 744 8.28 16.13 -22.77
C SER A 744 9.43 17.10 -23.08
N ASN A 745 9.96 17.73 -22.04
CA ASN A 745 11.18 18.54 -22.07
C ASN A 745 12.43 17.75 -21.63
N TYR A 746 12.32 16.44 -21.37
CA TYR A 746 13.50 15.59 -21.15
C TYR A 746 13.35 14.19 -21.74
N VAL A 747 14.49 13.55 -21.96
CA VAL A 747 14.63 12.17 -22.45
C VAL A 747 15.78 11.49 -21.70
N SER A 748 15.62 10.20 -21.39
CA SER A 748 16.54 9.42 -20.58
C SER A 748 17.11 8.26 -21.38
N THR A 749 18.41 8.08 -21.26
CA THR A 749 19.18 6.96 -21.81
C THR A 749 19.94 6.29 -20.67
N GLU A 750 20.54 5.12 -20.93
CA GLU A 750 21.30 4.42 -19.89
C GLU A 750 22.50 5.25 -19.40
N ASP A 751 23.13 6.03 -20.28
CA ASP A 751 24.30 6.85 -19.96
C ASP A 751 23.99 8.28 -19.51
N ALA A 752 22.87 8.88 -19.94
CA ALA A 752 22.57 10.28 -19.62
C ALA A 752 21.07 10.62 -19.62
N VAL A 753 20.73 11.68 -18.89
CA VAL A 753 19.44 12.38 -18.99
C VAL A 753 19.66 13.71 -19.70
N TYR A 754 18.92 13.92 -20.78
CA TYR A 754 18.98 15.13 -21.59
C TYR A 754 17.77 16.00 -21.29
N VAL A 755 17.99 17.21 -20.77
CA VAL A 755 16.93 18.11 -20.32
C VAL A 755 16.95 19.39 -21.16
N ALA A 756 15.88 19.66 -21.89
CA ALA A 756 15.66 20.95 -22.56
C ALA A 756 15.38 22.03 -21.51
N TYR A 757 16.36 22.91 -21.30
CA TYR A 757 16.33 23.92 -20.25
C TYR A 757 16.68 25.30 -20.80
N GLN A 758 15.68 26.16 -20.94
CA GLN A 758 15.82 27.52 -21.49
C GLN A 758 16.38 27.48 -22.93
N SER A 759 17.60 27.98 -23.14
CA SER A 759 18.27 28.04 -24.46
C SER A 759 19.29 26.92 -24.69
N ARG A 760 19.36 25.93 -23.80
CA ARG A 760 20.34 24.84 -23.84
C ARG A 760 19.72 23.49 -23.47
N CYS A 761 20.36 22.42 -23.88
CA CYS A 761 20.14 21.09 -23.31
C CYS A 761 21.17 20.87 -22.20
N VAL A 762 20.71 20.48 -21.00
CA VAL A 762 21.57 20.02 -19.90
C VAL A 762 21.71 18.52 -20.03
N LYS A 763 22.93 18.01 -20.16
CA LYS A 763 23.24 16.57 -20.12
C LYS A 763 23.67 16.22 -18.70
N LEU A 764 22.83 15.45 -18.01
CA LEU A 764 23.13 14.91 -16.69
C LEU A 764 23.64 13.48 -16.83
N ASP A 765 24.64 13.11 -16.04
CA ASP A 765 25.01 11.70 -15.85
C ASP A 765 23.84 10.94 -15.20
N SER A 766 23.44 9.82 -15.79
CA SER A 766 22.24 9.09 -15.35
C SER A 766 22.41 8.49 -13.94
N ALA A 767 23.64 8.20 -13.53
CA ALA A 767 23.95 7.51 -12.29
C ALA A 767 24.13 8.46 -11.09
N THR A 768 24.63 9.67 -11.33
CA THR A 768 25.05 10.63 -10.29
C THR A 768 24.26 11.94 -10.31
N GLY A 769 23.64 12.29 -11.46
CA GLY A 769 22.97 13.57 -11.65
C GLY A 769 23.93 14.73 -11.94
N GLU A 770 25.24 14.48 -12.01
CA GLU A 770 26.21 15.54 -12.32
C GLU A 770 25.97 16.11 -13.72
N VAL A 771 26.09 17.44 -13.86
CA VAL A 771 26.05 18.09 -15.17
C VAL A 771 27.36 17.79 -15.88
N ILE A 772 27.31 16.92 -16.90
CA ILE A 772 28.50 16.49 -17.65
C ILE A 772 28.70 17.26 -18.96
N ALA A 773 27.64 17.86 -19.51
CA ALA A 773 27.74 18.75 -20.68
C ALA A 773 26.53 19.68 -20.81
N GLU A 774 26.70 20.75 -21.58
CA GLU A 774 25.61 21.66 -21.98
C GLU A 774 25.67 21.90 -23.50
N PHE A 775 24.54 21.73 -24.18
CA PHE A 775 24.45 21.90 -25.63
C PHE A 775 23.55 23.09 -25.98
N PRO A 776 24.10 24.22 -26.43
CA PRO A 776 23.30 25.36 -26.87
C PRO A 776 22.68 25.07 -28.25
N LEU A 777 21.52 25.69 -28.52
CA LEU A 777 21.01 25.75 -29.89
C LEU A 777 21.87 26.67 -30.76
N PRO A 778 22.04 26.37 -32.06
CA PRO A 778 22.69 27.30 -32.99
C PRO A 778 21.83 28.56 -33.16
N PRO A 779 22.36 29.65 -33.73
CA PRO A 779 21.53 30.79 -34.14
C PRO A 779 20.47 30.37 -35.18
N LEU A 780 19.19 30.61 -34.90
CA LEU A 780 18.03 30.17 -35.72
C LEU A 780 17.12 31.32 -36.17
N GLY A 781 17.59 32.57 -36.12
CA GLY A 781 16.79 33.75 -36.46
C GLY A 781 17.34 35.03 -35.84
N SER A 782 16.50 36.06 -35.73
CA SER A 782 16.90 37.41 -35.27
C SER A 782 16.85 37.64 -33.75
N GLY A 783 16.39 36.66 -32.97
CA GLY A 783 16.39 36.74 -31.51
C GLY A 783 17.77 36.45 -30.91
N PRO A 784 18.14 37.06 -29.76
CA PRO A 784 19.49 36.92 -29.21
C PRO A 784 19.81 35.54 -28.63
N LYS A 785 18.81 34.73 -28.24
CA LYS A 785 18.98 33.37 -27.71
C LYS A 785 17.81 32.46 -28.11
N PRO A 786 18.05 31.42 -28.93
CA PRO A 786 16.99 30.49 -29.32
C PRO A 786 16.53 29.61 -28.15
N LYS A 787 15.25 29.20 -28.16
CA LYS A 787 14.61 28.42 -27.09
C LYS A 787 14.33 26.98 -27.52
N TRP A 788 14.49 26.05 -26.58
CA TRP A 788 14.04 24.67 -26.77
C TRP A 788 12.53 24.54 -26.59
N GLY A 789 11.91 23.69 -27.41
CA GLY A 789 10.49 23.34 -27.34
C GLY A 789 10.24 21.83 -27.18
N TYR A 790 11.07 20.98 -27.76
CA TYR A 790 10.94 19.52 -27.74
C TYR A 790 12.32 18.86 -27.74
N ILE A 791 12.40 17.64 -27.20
CA ILE A 791 13.63 16.85 -27.15
C ILE A 791 13.35 15.36 -27.35
N ALA A 792 14.21 14.68 -28.10
CA ALA A 792 14.20 13.23 -28.27
C ALA A 792 15.60 12.68 -28.59
N VAL A 793 15.79 11.38 -28.39
CA VAL A 793 17.05 10.68 -28.70
C VAL A 793 16.77 9.41 -29.52
N THR A 794 17.58 9.19 -30.56
CA THR A 794 17.65 7.93 -31.31
C THR A 794 19.10 7.59 -31.64
N GLY A 795 19.60 6.46 -31.14
CA GLY A 795 21.02 6.08 -31.29
C GLY A 795 21.95 7.18 -30.75
N ASP A 796 22.78 7.74 -31.62
CA ASP A 796 23.73 8.82 -31.28
C ASP A 796 23.19 10.23 -31.58
N LEU A 797 21.91 10.35 -31.96
CA LEU A 797 21.31 11.61 -32.38
C LEU A 797 20.48 12.21 -31.25
N LEU A 798 20.70 13.51 -30.99
CA LEU A 798 19.84 14.36 -30.18
C LEU A 798 18.99 15.22 -31.11
N ILE A 799 17.67 15.11 -31.00
CA ILE A 799 16.70 15.83 -31.84
C ILE A 799 16.07 16.92 -30.99
N ALA A 800 16.13 18.16 -31.48
CA ALA A 800 15.55 19.33 -30.85
C ALA A 800 14.43 19.91 -31.71
N GLY A 801 13.26 20.12 -31.12
CA GLY A 801 12.34 21.15 -31.59
C GLY A 801 12.76 22.50 -31.01
N ALA A 802 13.01 23.49 -31.86
CA ALA A 802 13.52 24.79 -31.47
C ALA A 802 12.61 25.94 -31.92
N GLU A 803 12.65 27.03 -31.16
CA GLU A 803 11.75 28.18 -31.26
C GLU A 803 10.28 27.74 -31.20
N PRO A 804 9.81 27.23 -30.04
CA PRO A 804 8.42 26.85 -29.87
C PRO A 804 7.50 28.03 -30.20
N LEU A 805 6.48 27.79 -31.01
CA LEU A 805 5.54 28.85 -31.38
C LEU A 805 4.68 29.23 -30.18
N VAL A 806 4.74 30.52 -29.82
CA VAL A 806 3.91 31.13 -28.79
C VAL A 806 3.18 32.31 -29.42
N ASN A 807 1.87 32.18 -29.52
CA ASN A 807 1.01 33.19 -30.11
C ASN A 807 0.40 34.06 -29.01
N GLU A 808 -0.23 33.47 -28.01
CA GLU A 808 -1.01 34.26 -27.06
C GLU A 808 -0.29 34.52 -25.73
N GLY A 809 0.83 33.82 -25.49
CA GLY A 809 1.47 33.82 -24.17
C GLY A 809 0.59 33.17 -23.11
N LYS A 810 -0.38 32.36 -23.54
CA LYS A 810 -1.35 31.67 -22.69
C LYS A 810 -0.96 30.22 -22.52
N ARG A 811 -1.57 29.56 -21.55
CA ARG A 811 -1.35 28.13 -21.27
C ARG A 811 -2.06 27.27 -22.31
N VAL A 812 -1.41 26.20 -22.75
CA VAL A 812 -1.99 25.21 -23.67
C VAL A 812 -3.36 24.72 -23.18
N GLY A 813 -4.33 24.60 -24.08
CA GLY A 813 -5.70 24.20 -23.75
C GLY A 813 -6.68 24.38 -24.91
N SER A 814 -7.98 24.33 -24.64
CA SER A 814 -9.05 24.30 -25.65
C SER A 814 -9.03 25.48 -26.65
N ASN A 815 -8.38 26.60 -26.31
CA ASN A 815 -8.36 27.82 -27.13
C ASN A 815 -6.95 28.25 -27.58
N THR A 816 -5.89 27.48 -27.24
CA THR A 816 -4.51 27.84 -27.60
C THR A 816 -3.60 26.62 -27.72
N HIS A 817 -2.70 26.69 -28.70
CA HIS A 817 -1.71 25.69 -29.06
C HIS A 817 -0.28 26.12 -28.66
N ASP A 818 -0.13 27.12 -27.79
CA ASP A 818 1.17 27.67 -27.40
C ASP A 818 2.09 26.57 -26.84
N GLY A 819 3.30 26.47 -27.41
CA GLY A 819 4.31 25.49 -27.00
C GLY A 819 4.10 24.05 -27.52
N THR A 820 3.09 23.80 -28.35
CA THR A 820 2.81 22.46 -28.92
C THR A 820 3.58 22.15 -30.21
N THR A 821 4.20 23.17 -30.82
CA THR A 821 4.93 23.06 -32.07
C THR A 821 6.21 23.89 -32.04
N SER A 822 7.19 23.51 -32.86
CA SER A 822 8.47 24.20 -33.02
C SER A 822 8.66 24.68 -34.46
N ARG A 823 9.31 25.85 -34.64
CA ARG A 823 9.61 26.39 -35.96
C ARG A 823 10.79 25.69 -36.64
N PHE A 824 11.75 25.21 -35.86
CA PHE A 824 12.94 24.54 -36.38
C PHE A 824 13.09 23.13 -35.81
N LEU A 825 13.68 22.25 -36.62
CA LEU A 825 14.33 21.03 -36.16
C LEU A 825 15.84 21.24 -36.19
N VAL A 826 16.50 20.88 -35.11
CA VAL A 826 17.95 20.82 -35.03
C VAL A 826 18.34 19.42 -34.60
N VAL A 827 19.23 18.78 -35.36
CA VAL A 827 19.77 17.47 -35.00
C VAL A 827 21.25 17.59 -34.71
N MET A 828 21.64 17.03 -33.58
CA MET A 828 23.00 17.07 -33.05
C MET A 828 23.51 15.66 -32.80
N ASP A 829 24.83 15.51 -32.75
CA ASP A 829 25.47 14.37 -32.10
C ASP A 829 25.27 14.49 -30.58
N ARG A 830 24.65 13.48 -29.95
CA ARG A 830 24.26 13.53 -28.53
C ARG A 830 25.45 13.45 -27.56
N HIS A 831 26.63 13.07 -28.05
CA HIS A 831 27.81 12.88 -27.21
C HIS A 831 28.58 14.18 -27.05
N ASN A 832 28.70 14.97 -28.12
CA ASN A 832 29.49 16.19 -28.15
C ASN A 832 28.69 17.48 -28.47
N GLY A 833 27.40 17.37 -28.81
CA GLY A 833 26.54 18.52 -29.10
C GLY A 833 26.76 19.16 -30.48
N LYS A 834 27.58 18.56 -31.34
CA LYS A 834 27.83 19.07 -32.70
C LYS A 834 26.55 19.03 -33.52
N VAL A 835 26.11 20.20 -33.99
CA VAL A 835 24.99 20.31 -34.93
C VAL A 835 25.35 19.61 -36.24
N LEU A 836 24.52 18.65 -36.64
CA LEU A 836 24.66 17.93 -37.91
C LEU A 836 23.89 18.64 -39.01
N TRP A 837 22.66 19.06 -38.73
CA TRP A 837 21.83 19.81 -39.65
C TRP A 837 20.68 20.53 -38.93
N THR A 838 20.12 21.53 -39.62
CA THR A 838 18.95 22.30 -39.21
C THR A 838 17.92 22.36 -40.34
N ARG A 839 16.62 22.31 -40.00
CA ARG A 839 15.51 22.52 -40.93
C ARG A 839 14.49 23.49 -40.36
N GLU A 840 14.06 24.45 -41.18
CA GLU A 840 12.93 25.32 -40.88
C GLU A 840 11.62 24.69 -41.38
N ALA A 841 10.56 24.84 -40.61
CA ALA A 841 9.22 24.37 -40.96
C ALA A 841 8.58 25.28 -42.02
N HIS A 842 7.72 24.70 -42.87
CA HIS A 842 6.82 25.48 -43.73
C HIS A 842 5.69 26.12 -42.91
N HIS A 843 5.18 25.39 -41.93
CA HIS A 843 4.19 25.83 -40.95
C HIS A 843 4.78 25.82 -39.54
N ALA A 844 4.95 24.63 -38.99
CA ALA A 844 5.54 24.31 -37.68
C ALA A 844 5.56 22.79 -37.51
N PHE A 845 6.59 22.25 -36.86
CA PHE A 845 6.66 20.83 -36.52
C PHE A 845 5.91 20.55 -35.22
N GLY A 846 4.88 19.70 -35.27
CA GLY A 846 4.12 19.31 -34.08
C GLY A 846 4.90 18.34 -33.19
N HIS A 847 5.03 18.64 -31.88
CA HIS A 847 5.93 17.87 -31.00
C HIS A 847 5.56 16.39 -30.88
N ASN A 848 4.27 16.07 -30.74
CA ASN A 848 3.77 14.67 -30.71
C ASN A 848 3.74 13.99 -32.10
N ALA A 849 4.07 14.75 -33.15
CA ALA A 849 4.20 14.27 -34.51
C ALA A 849 5.66 14.26 -34.97
N ILE A 850 6.61 14.17 -34.05
CA ILE A 850 8.03 13.91 -34.32
C ILE A 850 8.30 12.49 -33.82
N VAL A 851 8.66 11.58 -34.73
CA VAL A 851 9.07 10.21 -34.40
C VAL A 851 10.27 9.80 -35.24
N ALA A 852 11.11 8.88 -34.74
CA ALA A 852 12.31 8.48 -35.45
C ALA A 852 12.58 6.98 -35.41
N SER A 853 13.22 6.48 -36.45
CA SER A 853 13.95 5.21 -36.46
C SER A 853 15.45 5.47 -36.31
N LYS A 854 16.28 4.46 -36.53
CA LYS A 854 17.74 4.63 -36.63
C LYS A 854 18.15 5.45 -37.86
N ASP A 855 17.41 5.32 -38.97
CA ASP A 855 17.79 5.86 -40.28
C ASP A 855 17.00 7.11 -40.66
N LEU A 856 15.73 7.18 -40.26
CA LEU A 856 14.75 8.16 -40.74
C LEU A 856 14.07 8.88 -39.56
N LEU A 857 13.84 10.18 -39.74
CA LEU A 857 13.07 11.07 -38.85
C LEU A 857 11.80 11.51 -39.58
N TYR A 858 10.65 11.29 -38.96
CA TYR A 858 9.33 11.59 -39.52
C TYR A 858 8.69 12.76 -38.78
N VAL A 859 8.14 13.71 -39.54
CA VAL A 859 7.49 14.89 -38.96
C VAL A 859 6.23 15.32 -39.70
N ILE A 860 5.21 15.73 -38.96
CA ILE A 860 4.09 16.52 -39.51
C ILE A 860 4.44 18.01 -39.37
N ASP A 861 4.54 18.68 -40.52
CA ASP A 861 4.72 20.12 -40.66
C ASP A 861 3.37 20.74 -41.03
N ARG A 862 2.58 21.08 -40.01
CA ARG A 862 1.21 21.59 -40.15
C ARG A 862 0.81 22.40 -38.92
N LEU A 863 -0.06 23.38 -39.14
CA LEU A 863 -0.82 24.06 -38.08
C LEU A 863 -2.34 23.93 -38.34
N PRO A 864 -3.19 23.98 -37.30
CA PRO A 864 -4.63 24.14 -37.47
C PRO A 864 -4.98 25.43 -38.23
N GLU A 865 -6.03 25.41 -39.04
CA GLU A 865 -6.44 26.57 -39.86
C GLU A 865 -6.72 27.82 -39.01
N THR A 866 -7.30 27.63 -37.82
CA THR A 866 -7.55 28.71 -36.85
C THR A 866 -6.26 29.41 -36.41
N ILE A 867 -5.18 28.66 -36.22
CA ILE A 867 -3.86 29.19 -35.86
C ILE A 867 -3.20 29.87 -37.05
N VAL A 868 -3.31 29.28 -38.25
CA VAL A 868 -2.83 29.91 -39.48
C VAL A 868 -3.50 31.27 -39.70
N ALA A 869 -4.82 31.36 -39.51
CA ALA A 869 -5.57 32.61 -39.59
C ALA A 869 -5.10 33.63 -38.53
N LEU A 870 -4.84 33.19 -37.29
CA LEU A 870 -4.31 34.04 -36.23
C LEU A 870 -2.91 34.58 -36.56
N MET A 871 -2.01 33.75 -37.09
CA MET A 871 -0.68 34.16 -37.52
C MET A 871 -0.75 35.18 -38.66
N ALA A 872 -1.64 34.96 -39.64
CA ALA A 872 -1.81 35.85 -40.77
C ALA A 872 -2.24 37.26 -40.33
N ARG A 873 -3.10 37.38 -39.31
CA ARG A 873 -3.47 38.67 -38.68
C ARG A 873 -2.29 39.42 -38.07
N ARG A 874 -1.17 38.73 -37.80
CA ARG A 874 0.06 39.27 -37.19
C ARG A 874 1.20 39.40 -38.21
N GLY A 875 0.89 39.35 -39.50
CA GLY A 875 1.87 39.49 -40.58
C GLY A 875 2.79 38.28 -40.75
N ARG A 876 2.47 37.12 -40.16
CA ARG A 876 3.21 35.86 -40.35
C ARG A 876 2.38 34.88 -41.15
N LYS A 877 2.92 34.31 -42.22
CA LYS A 877 2.24 33.31 -43.05
C LYS A 877 3.13 32.07 -43.22
N PRO A 878 2.54 30.86 -43.29
CA PRO A 878 3.27 29.67 -43.71
C PRO A 878 3.95 29.87 -45.07
N THR A 879 5.11 29.24 -45.27
CA THR A 879 5.93 29.38 -46.49
C THR A 879 5.67 28.31 -47.54
N GLY A 880 4.85 27.30 -47.23
CA GLY A 880 4.49 26.21 -48.14
C GLY A 880 3.15 25.55 -47.78
N LYS A 881 2.84 24.41 -48.42
CA LYS A 881 1.69 23.57 -48.06
C LYS A 881 1.99 22.73 -46.81
N PRO A 882 0.98 22.34 -46.02
CA PRO A 882 1.13 21.33 -44.97
C PRO A 882 1.71 20.03 -45.55
N ARG A 883 2.61 19.37 -44.82
CA ARG A 883 3.29 18.16 -45.30
C ARG A 883 3.60 17.16 -44.20
N LEU A 884 3.60 15.87 -44.57
CA LEU A 884 4.25 14.80 -43.83
C LEU A 884 5.59 14.51 -44.51
N VAL A 885 6.68 14.48 -43.75
CA VAL A 885 8.04 14.35 -44.31
C VAL A 885 8.84 13.31 -43.56
N ALA A 886 9.62 12.52 -44.30
CA ALA A 886 10.69 11.70 -43.78
C ALA A 886 12.05 12.27 -44.19
N PHE A 887 12.88 12.63 -43.22
CA PHE A 887 14.27 12.99 -43.42
C PHE A 887 15.17 11.81 -43.11
N ASN A 888 16.31 11.69 -43.80
CA ASN A 888 17.44 10.95 -43.27
C ASN A 888 17.84 11.58 -41.92
N ALA A 889 17.79 10.80 -40.85
CA ALA A 889 17.96 11.31 -39.49
C ALA A 889 19.33 11.97 -39.29
N ARG A 890 20.38 11.47 -39.95
CA ARG A 890 21.75 11.98 -39.80
C ARG A 890 22.10 13.12 -40.74
N THR A 891 21.58 13.14 -41.98
CA THR A 891 21.97 14.13 -43.00
C THR A 891 20.93 15.24 -43.21
N GLY A 892 19.69 15.04 -42.76
CA GLY A 892 18.58 15.98 -42.96
C GLY A 892 18.12 16.07 -44.42
N GLN A 893 18.58 15.18 -45.29
CA GLN A 893 18.08 15.06 -46.66
C GLN A 893 16.67 14.47 -46.64
N GLU A 894 15.77 15.04 -47.44
CA GLU A 894 14.42 14.52 -47.59
C GLU A 894 14.47 13.17 -48.30
N ALA A 895 14.01 12.11 -47.64
CA ALA A 895 13.90 10.78 -48.22
C ALA A 895 12.60 10.63 -49.01
N TRP A 896 11.50 11.16 -48.46
CA TRP A 896 10.21 11.31 -49.13
C TRP A 896 9.35 12.33 -48.38
N SER A 897 8.37 12.92 -49.07
CA SER A 897 7.32 13.75 -48.45
C SER A 897 6.00 13.62 -49.19
N THR A 898 4.91 14.04 -48.56
CA THR A 898 3.61 14.22 -49.19
C THR A 898 2.90 15.45 -48.63
N THR A 899 2.16 16.15 -49.49
CA THR A 899 1.24 17.25 -49.11
C THR A 899 -0.22 16.80 -49.11
N GLU A 900 -0.49 15.55 -49.50
CA GLU A 900 -1.83 14.99 -49.58
C GLU A 900 -2.19 14.29 -48.27
N ASN A 901 -3.45 14.44 -47.82
CA ASN A 901 -3.99 13.76 -46.64
C ASN A 901 -3.20 14.01 -45.34
N VAL A 902 -2.57 15.17 -45.17
CA VAL A 902 -1.78 15.51 -43.97
C VAL A 902 -2.68 16.05 -42.88
N PHE A 903 -2.84 15.31 -41.78
CA PHE A 903 -3.69 15.71 -40.65
C PHE A 903 -3.25 15.15 -39.31
N GLY A 904 -3.94 15.62 -38.26
CA GLY A 904 -3.69 15.22 -36.89
C GLY A 904 -2.43 15.84 -36.32
N THR A 905 -2.15 15.48 -35.08
CA THR A 905 -0.96 15.92 -34.33
C THR A 905 -0.15 14.73 -33.82
N TRP A 906 -0.49 13.50 -34.26
CA TRP A 906 0.10 12.28 -33.75
C TRP A 906 0.75 11.46 -34.87
N LEU A 907 2.01 11.11 -34.66
CA LEU A 907 2.68 10.03 -35.40
C LEU A 907 3.01 8.89 -34.44
N GLY A 908 2.82 7.66 -34.90
CA GLY A 908 3.30 6.45 -34.24
C GLY A 908 4.14 5.61 -35.21
N LEU A 909 5.29 5.11 -34.77
CA LEU A 909 6.20 4.33 -35.60
C LEU A 909 6.35 2.91 -35.07
N SER A 910 5.97 1.91 -35.89
CA SER A 910 6.34 0.52 -35.65
C SER A 910 7.63 0.21 -36.39
N THR A 911 8.74 0.15 -35.66
CA THR A 911 10.04 -0.25 -36.21
C THR A 911 10.06 -1.72 -36.62
N GLN A 912 9.36 -2.58 -35.87
CA GLN A 912 9.22 -4.01 -36.17
C GLN A 912 8.62 -4.25 -37.56
N HIS A 913 7.57 -3.51 -37.93
CA HIS A 913 6.86 -3.69 -39.20
C HIS A 913 7.23 -2.66 -40.28
N ASN A 914 8.10 -1.69 -39.94
CA ASN A 914 8.46 -0.57 -40.81
C ASN A 914 7.23 0.22 -41.31
N LEU A 915 6.31 0.51 -40.38
CA LEU A 915 5.04 1.21 -40.65
C LEU A 915 4.92 2.47 -39.81
N LEU A 916 4.43 3.54 -40.44
CA LEU A 916 4.18 4.84 -39.82
C LEU A 916 2.68 5.11 -39.79
N LEU A 917 2.13 5.30 -38.60
CA LEU A 917 0.75 5.71 -38.36
C LEU A 917 0.67 7.24 -38.28
N GLN A 918 -0.25 7.82 -39.04
CA GLN A 918 -0.70 9.21 -38.90
C GLN A 918 -2.14 9.22 -38.41
N CYS A 919 -2.38 9.93 -37.30
CA CYS A 919 -3.71 10.05 -36.71
C CYS A 919 -3.81 11.31 -35.83
N GLY A 920 -4.98 11.55 -35.25
CA GLY A 920 -5.15 12.49 -34.14
C GLY A 920 -4.92 11.81 -32.80
N ARG A 921 -5.03 12.58 -31.72
CA ARG A 921 -5.08 12.07 -30.34
C ARG A 921 -6.28 12.65 -29.58
N PRO A 922 -7.51 12.27 -29.96
CA PRO A 922 -8.71 12.76 -29.29
C PRO A 922 -8.82 12.20 -27.88
N ALA A 923 -8.73 13.06 -26.87
CA ALA A 923 -8.94 12.69 -25.47
C ALA A 923 -9.52 13.87 -24.71
N ARG A 924 -10.17 13.60 -23.57
CA ARG A 924 -10.79 14.65 -22.74
C ARG A 924 -9.78 15.70 -22.25
N ASP A 925 -8.53 15.30 -22.06
CA ASP A 925 -7.40 16.10 -21.61
C ASP A 925 -6.52 16.61 -22.76
N MET A 926 -6.98 16.49 -24.01
CA MET A 926 -6.28 16.97 -25.21
C MET A 926 -6.93 18.23 -25.79
N LEU A 927 -6.35 18.72 -26.89
CA LEU A 927 -6.84 19.88 -27.63
C LEU A 927 -8.17 19.53 -28.32
N THR A 928 -9.11 20.48 -28.37
CA THR A 928 -10.46 20.27 -28.94
C THR A 928 -10.47 20.13 -30.46
N SER A 929 -9.37 20.43 -31.13
CA SER A 929 -9.19 20.36 -32.58
C SER A 929 -8.59 19.04 -33.07
N GLU A 930 -8.36 18.08 -32.17
CA GLU A 930 -7.84 16.75 -32.53
C GLU A 930 -8.85 15.98 -33.38
N PRO A 931 -8.45 15.46 -34.55
CA PRO A 931 -9.32 14.61 -35.36
C PRO A 931 -9.52 13.25 -34.68
N ASP A 932 -10.74 12.73 -34.73
CA ASP A 932 -11.16 11.53 -34.01
C ASP A 932 -11.75 10.42 -34.87
N ASP A 933 -11.78 10.60 -36.20
CA ASP A 933 -12.54 9.77 -37.12
C ASP A 933 -11.70 9.20 -38.29
N ARG A 934 -10.37 9.34 -38.28
CA ARG A 934 -9.49 8.88 -39.37
C ARG A 934 -8.10 8.44 -38.91
N MET A 935 -7.57 7.42 -39.59
CA MET A 935 -6.20 6.92 -39.46
C MET A 935 -5.61 6.59 -40.85
N ILE A 936 -4.32 6.87 -41.04
CA ILE A 936 -3.56 6.44 -42.23
C ILE A 936 -2.29 5.73 -41.79
N VAL A 937 -2.00 4.59 -42.42
CA VAL A 937 -0.72 3.90 -42.24
C VAL A 937 0.07 3.93 -43.53
N TYR A 938 1.33 4.34 -43.42
CA TYR A 938 2.31 4.41 -44.49
C TYR A 938 3.39 3.35 -44.33
N GLN A 939 3.93 2.88 -45.45
CA GLN A 939 5.23 2.22 -45.46
C GLN A 939 6.30 3.24 -45.08
N ALA A 940 6.97 3.05 -43.95
CA ALA A 940 7.81 4.09 -43.36
C ALA A 940 9.03 4.45 -44.25
N ARG A 941 9.55 3.53 -45.06
CA ARG A 941 10.69 3.81 -45.96
C ARG A 941 10.30 4.55 -47.24
N SER A 942 9.10 4.35 -47.78
CA SER A 942 8.71 4.84 -49.11
C SER A 942 7.64 5.93 -49.09
N GLY A 943 6.94 6.11 -47.97
CA GLY A 943 5.80 7.02 -47.88
C GLY A 943 4.55 6.53 -48.61
N LYS A 944 4.54 5.30 -49.16
CA LYS A 944 3.36 4.72 -49.81
C LYS A 944 2.30 4.39 -48.77
N ILE A 945 1.07 4.82 -49.01
CA ILE A 945 -0.08 4.46 -48.17
C ILE A 945 -0.29 2.95 -48.24
N ARG A 946 -0.32 2.32 -47.06
CA ARG A 946 -0.72 0.93 -46.89
C ARG A 946 -2.24 0.82 -46.79
N TRP A 947 -2.85 1.71 -46.00
CA TRP A 947 -4.30 1.89 -45.92
C TRP A 947 -4.65 3.25 -45.31
N ASP A 948 -5.84 3.75 -45.62
CA ASP A 948 -6.43 5.02 -45.15
C ASP A 948 -7.90 4.76 -44.87
N LYS A 949 -8.33 4.91 -43.61
CA LYS A 949 -9.68 4.55 -43.19
C LYS A 949 -10.27 5.58 -42.26
N LYS A 950 -11.58 5.80 -42.42
CA LYS A 950 -12.41 6.48 -41.43
C LYS A 950 -12.76 5.50 -40.31
N LEU A 951 -12.28 5.79 -39.11
CA LEU A 951 -12.44 4.97 -37.92
C LEU A 951 -12.60 5.94 -36.74
N ALA A 952 -13.69 5.82 -35.98
CA ALA A 952 -13.88 6.60 -34.76
C ALA A 952 -13.06 6.00 -33.61
N TYR A 953 -12.34 6.82 -32.85
CA TYR A 953 -11.54 6.35 -31.71
C TYR A 953 -11.32 7.44 -30.65
N SER A 954 -10.79 7.02 -29.50
CA SER A 954 -10.28 7.94 -28.47
C SER A 954 -8.95 7.48 -27.87
N GLY A 955 -8.22 8.41 -27.26
CA GLY A 955 -6.91 8.23 -26.64
C GLY A 955 -5.72 8.34 -27.60
N PRO A 956 -4.49 8.21 -27.07
CA PRO A 956 -3.35 7.88 -27.92
C PRO A 956 -3.58 6.50 -28.56
N CYS A 957 -3.07 6.32 -29.77
CA CYS A 957 -3.01 5.02 -30.42
C CYS A 957 -1.79 4.26 -29.88
N LEU A 958 -2.01 3.11 -29.22
CA LEU A 958 -0.95 2.27 -28.69
C LEU A 958 -0.54 1.25 -29.75
N LEU A 959 0.75 1.17 -30.09
CA LEU A 959 1.28 0.26 -31.10
C LEU A 959 1.86 -1.01 -30.45
N ARG A 960 1.06 -2.08 -30.39
CA ARG A 960 1.45 -3.38 -29.82
C ARG A 960 1.59 -4.43 -30.92
N GLY A 961 2.80 -4.65 -31.41
CA GLY A 961 3.06 -5.56 -32.53
C GLY A 961 2.25 -5.14 -33.76
N GLU A 962 1.39 -6.03 -34.25
CA GLU A 962 0.50 -5.80 -35.40
C GLU A 962 -0.83 -5.12 -35.03
N THR A 963 -0.99 -4.65 -33.78
CA THR A 963 -2.25 -4.09 -33.28
C THR A 963 -2.11 -2.62 -32.91
N ILE A 964 -3.09 -1.82 -33.34
CA ILE A 964 -3.36 -0.48 -32.83
C ILE A 964 -4.46 -0.61 -31.77
N ILE A 965 -4.15 -0.34 -30.51
CA ILE A 965 -5.12 -0.31 -29.42
C ILE A 965 -5.54 1.14 -29.19
N THR A 966 -6.84 1.38 -29.06
CA THR A 966 -7.43 2.68 -28.70
C THR A 966 -8.12 2.57 -27.34
N GLN A 967 -8.77 3.62 -26.85
CA GLN A 967 -9.52 3.60 -25.58
C GLN A 967 -10.85 2.82 -25.70
N GLY A 968 -10.75 1.51 -25.89
CA GLY A 968 -11.89 0.57 -25.82
C GLY A 968 -11.94 -0.47 -26.94
N GLN A 969 -11.18 -0.27 -28.02
CA GLN A 969 -11.17 -1.17 -29.19
C GLN A 969 -9.75 -1.38 -29.70
N ALA A 970 -9.60 -2.28 -30.67
CA ALA A 970 -8.35 -2.45 -31.39
C ALA A 970 -8.58 -2.72 -32.89
N VAL A 971 -7.64 -2.29 -33.71
CA VAL A 971 -7.60 -2.55 -35.15
C VAL A 971 -6.21 -3.05 -35.57
N SER A 972 -6.12 -3.77 -36.68
CA SER A 972 -4.85 -4.23 -37.23
C SER A 972 -4.03 -3.06 -37.76
N LEU A 973 -2.77 -2.94 -37.34
CA LEU A 973 -1.80 -2.03 -37.93
C LEU A 973 -1.55 -2.36 -39.42
N LEU A 974 -1.69 -3.62 -39.81
CA LEU A 974 -1.41 -4.08 -41.17
C LEU A 974 -2.56 -3.82 -42.15
N THR A 975 -3.82 -3.86 -41.70
CA THR A 975 -5.00 -3.80 -42.59
C THR A 975 -6.05 -2.76 -42.18
N GLY A 976 -5.99 -2.23 -40.97
CA GLY A 976 -7.00 -1.35 -40.39
C GLY A 976 -8.36 -2.04 -40.14
N GLU A 977 -8.42 -3.38 -40.16
CA GLU A 977 -9.61 -4.14 -39.79
C GLU A 977 -9.72 -4.30 -38.27
N PRO A 978 -10.92 -4.34 -37.67
CA PRO A 978 -11.11 -4.60 -36.25
C PRO A 978 -10.43 -5.90 -35.79
N ILE A 979 -9.73 -5.85 -34.66
CA ILE A 979 -9.23 -7.06 -34.00
C ILE A 979 -10.41 -7.79 -33.36
N THR A 980 -10.44 -9.10 -33.54
CA THR A 980 -11.42 -9.99 -32.91
C THR A 980 -10.75 -10.86 -31.85
N ARG A 981 -11.57 -11.46 -31.01
CA ARG A 981 -11.19 -12.44 -29.99
C ARG A 981 -12.15 -13.61 -29.97
N THR A 982 -11.67 -14.73 -29.47
CA THR A 982 -12.50 -15.88 -29.14
C THR A 982 -13.13 -15.64 -27.77
N ASN A 983 -14.45 -15.69 -27.67
CA ASN A 983 -15.13 -15.63 -26.38
C ASN A 983 -14.81 -16.91 -25.58
N PRO A 984 -14.21 -16.82 -24.37
CA PRO A 984 -13.76 -17.99 -23.62
C PRO A 984 -14.92 -18.89 -23.16
N LEU A 985 -16.14 -18.35 -23.05
CA LEU A 985 -17.32 -19.10 -22.62
C LEU A 985 -17.96 -19.88 -23.77
N THR A 986 -18.06 -19.29 -24.97
CA THR A 986 -18.81 -19.86 -26.11
C THR A 986 -17.94 -20.40 -27.23
N GLY A 987 -16.66 -20.02 -27.28
CA GLY A 987 -15.75 -20.30 -28.39
C GLY A 987 -16.07 -19.53 -29.68
N LEU A 988 -17.04 -18.60 -29.66
CA LEU A 988 -17.41 -17.80 -30.82
C LEU A 988 -16.51 -16.56 -30.95
N THR A 989 -16.23 -16.17 -32.18
CA THR A 989 -15.49 -14.94 -32.50
C THR A 989 -16.35 -13.71 -32.23
N GLN A 990 -15.78 -12.69 -31.60
CA GLN A 990 -16.41 -11.39 -31.35
C GLN A 990 -15.36 -10.26 -31.42
N PRO A 991 -15.75 -8.99 -31.55
CA PRO A 991 -14.80 -7.87 -31.49
C PRO A 991 -14.00 -7.86 -30.18
N TRP A 992 -12.70 -7.57 -30.26
CA TRP A 992 -11.86 -7.36 -29.09
C TRP A 992 -12.04 -5.94 -28.56
N GLY A 993 -12.13 -5.83 -27.24
CA GLY A 993 -12.23 -4.56 -26.53
C GLY A 993 -12.09 -4.77 -25.04
N TYR A 994 -11.83 -3.67 -24.32
CA TYR A 994 -11.71 -3.67 -22.87
C TYR A 994 -12.58 -2.58 -22.25
N THR A 995 -12.90 -2.74 -20.98
CA THR A 995 -13.73 -1.80 -20.23
C THR A 995 -12.97 -1.28 -19.02
N ARG A 996 -13.26 -0.05 -18.62
CA ARG A 996 -12.74 0.51 -17.37
C ARG A 996 -13.82 1.36 -16.73
N ASN A 997 -13.80 1.44 -15.40
CA ASN A 997 -14.60 2.39 -14.65
C ASN A 997 -13.97 3.79 -14.75
N TYR A 998 -14.51 4.76 -14.01
CA TYR A 998 -14.12 6.18 -14.12
C TYR A 998 -12.60 6.42 -13.99
N GLY A 999 -11.99 7.18 -14.91
CA GLY A 999 -10.57 7.55 -14.85
C GLY A 999 -10.21 8.70 -15.81
N CYS A 1000 -9.28 9.56 -15.39
CA CYS A 1000 -8.80 10.72 -16.17
C CYS A 1000 -7.58 10.39 -17.07
N ASN A 1001 -6.84 9.32 -16.81
CA ASN A 1001 -5.58 9.08 -17.51
C ASN A 1001 -5.74 8.36 -18.86
N SER A 1002 -4.72 8.50 -19.70
CA SER A 1002 -4.56 7.69 -20.90
C SER A 1002 -4.11 6.28 -20.53
N ALA A 1003 -4.59 5.26 -21.25
CA ALA A 1003 -4.05 3.91 -21.11
C ALA A 1003 -2.65 3.86 -21.73
N VAL A 1004 -1.76 3.10 -21.10
CA VAL A 1004 -0.48 2.67 -21.69
C VAL A 1004 -0.41 1.14 -21.62
N ALA A 1005 0.43 0.53 -22.46
CA ALA A 1005 0.53 -0.91 -22.54
C ALA A 1005 1.92 -1.43 -22.18
N SER A 1006 1.97 -2.70 -21.83
CA SER A 1006 3.12 -3.56 -22.02
C SER A 1006 2.72 -4.72 -22.94
N ARG A 1007 3.59 -5.72 -23.05
CA ARG A 1007 3.26 -6.99 -23.70
C ARG A 1007 2.11 -7.73 -23.00
N HIS A 1008 1.97 -7.58 -21.68
CA HIS A 1008 1.06 -8.37 -20.86
C HIS A 1008 -0.07 -7.59 -20.20
N LEU A 1009 0.02 -6.27 -20.09
CA LEU A 1009 -0.95 -5.45 -19.38
C LEU A 1009 -1.32 -4.21 -20.19
N LEU A 1010 -2.59 -3.81 -20.13
CA LEU A 1010 -2.95 -2.39 -20.28
C LEU A 1010 -3.07 -1.81 -18.88
N THR A 1011 -2.44 -0.67 -18.60
CA THR A 1011 -2.57 0.01 -17.30
C THR A 1011 -3.27 1.35 -17.46
N PHE A 1012 -4.16 1.66 -16.51
CA PHE A 1012 -5.00 2.86 -16.53
C PHE A 1012 -5.61 3.14 -15.15
N ARG A 1013 -6.42 4.19 -15.05
CA ARG A 1013 -7.28 4.47 -13.92
C ARG A 1013 -8.67 3.87 -14.17
N SER A 1014 -9.16 3.09 -13.23
CA SER A 1014 -10.49 2.47 -13.22
C SER A 1014 -11.04 2.57 -11.81
N ALA A 1015 -11.53 3.75 -11.43
CA ALA A 1015 -11.79 4.22 -10.07
C ALA A 1015 -10.56 4.24 -9.15
N ALA A 1016 -9.82 3.15 -9.02
CA ALA A 1016 -8.48 3.04 -8.41
C ALA A 1016 -7.40 2.85 -9.51
N ALA A 1017 -6.18 2.49 -9.13
CA ALA A 1017 -5.23 1.93 -10.08
C ALA A 1017 -5.83 0.65 -10.70
N GLY A 1018 -5.72 0.50 -12.02
CA GLY A 1018 -6.38 -0.58 -12.74
C GLY A 1018 -5.55 -1.09 -13.90
N TYR A 1019 -5.86 -2.31 -14.32
CA TYR A 1019 -5.22 -2.96 -15.45
C TYR A 1019 -6.23 -3.83 -16.21
N PHE A 1020 -5.89 -4.17 -17.45
CA PHE A 1020 -6.50 -5.27 -18.19
C PHE A 1020 -5.43 -6.33 -18.46
N ASP A 1021 -5.76 -7.59 -18.20
CA ASP A 1021 -4.85 -8.73 -18.45
C ASP A 1021 -4.86 -9.10 -19.94
N LEU A 1022 -3.82 -8.68 -20.67
CA LEU A 1022 -3.66 -9.00 -22.09
C LEU A 1022 -3.16 -10.43 -22.33
N THR A 1023 -2.57 -11.06 -21.31
CA THR A 1023 -1.97 -12.40 -21.46
C THR A 1023 -3.05 -13.46 -21.56
N ARG A 1024 -4.06 -13.36 -20.69
CA ARG A 1024 -5.18 -14.31 -20.62
C ARG A 1024 -6.48 -13.77 -21.24
N ASP A 1025 -6.46 -12.55 -21.78
CA ASP A 1025 -7.67 -11.77 -22.12
C ASP A 1025 -8.67 -11.73 -20.95
N GLY A 1026 -8.13 -11.61 -19.73
CA GLY A 1026 -8.80 -11.98 -18.48
C GLY A 1026 -9.80 -10.98 -17.92
N GLY A 1027 -9.90 -9.81 -18.54
CA GLY A 1027 -10.74 -8.71 -18.08
C GLY A 1027 -9.99 -7.64 -17.29
N THR A 1028 -10.77 -6.76 -16.66
CA THR A 1028 -10.26 -5.58 -15.95
C THR A 1028 -10.18 -5.83 -14.45
N GLY A 1029 -9.00 -5.64 -13.87
CA GLY A 1029 -8.74 -5.73 -12.44
C GLY A 1029 -8.34 -4.39 -11.83
N ASN A 1030 -8.26 -4.35 -10.50
CA ASN A 1030 -7.89 -3.16 -9.74
C ASN A 1030 -6.88 -3.44 -8.63
N LEU A 1031 -5.97 -2.50 -8.43
CA LEU A 1031 -5.03 -2.48 -7.31
C LEU A 1031 -5.56 -1.49 -6.26
N GLY A 1032 -6.41 -2.00 -5.35
CA GLY A 1032 -7.06 -1.19 -4.31
C GLY A 1032 -6.09 -0.59 -3.28
N GLY A 1033 -6.52 0.45 -2.59
CA GLY A 1033 -5.74 1.07 -1.49
C GLY A 1033 -4.91 2.28 -1.89
N PHE A 1034 -4.54 2.42 -3.17
CA PHE A 1034 -3.87 3.61 -3.71
C PHE A 1034 -4.48 4.05 -5.05
N ARG A 1035 -4.05 5.21 -5.54
CA ARG A 1035 -4.55 5.81 -6.78
C ARG A 1035 -3.44 6.09 -7.77
N SER A 1036 -3.76 5.96 -9.05
CA SER A 1036 -2.95 6.51 -10.15
C SER A 1036 -3.19 8.03 -10.36
N SER A 1037 -2.29 8.65 -11.11
CA SER A 1037 -2.31 10.06 -11.52
C SER A 1037 -3.30 10.33 -12.66
N CYS A 1038 -3.41 11.60 -13.10
CA CYS A 1038 -4.12 11.94 -14.34
C CYS A 1038 -3.20 11.86 -15.57
N SER A 1039 -1.88 11.99 -15.41
CA SER A 1039 -0.93 11.41 -16.35
C SER A 1039 -0.82 9.90 -16.12
N SER A 1040 -0.44 9.13 -17.13
CA SER A 1040 -0.13 7.71 -16.97
C SER A 1040 1.12 7.58 -16.09
N ASN A 1041 0.98 6.96 -14.92
CA ASN A 1041 2.06 6.74 -13.95
C ASN A 1041 2.12 5.29 -13.42
N LEU A 1042 1.72 4.34 -14.27
CA LEU A 1042 1.73 2.89 -14.02
C LEU A 1042 2.59 2.25 -15.11
N ILE A 1043 3.91 2.45 -15.01
CA ILE A 1043 4.86 2.20 -16.10
C ILE A 1043 5.53 0.84 -15.92
N CYS A 1044 5.31 -0.07 -16.89
CA CYS A 1044 6.00 -1.35 -16.94
C CYS A 1044 7.37 -1.16 -17.60
N ALA A 1045 8.45 -1.25 -16.84
CA ALA A 1045 9.82 -1.14 -17.37
C ALA A 1045 10.85 -1.67 -16.36
N ASP A 1046 12.01 -2.11 -16.86
CA ASP A 1046 13.09 -2.72 -16.08
C ASP A 1046 12.65 -3.92 -15.21
N GLY A 1047 11.62 -4.64 -15.66
CA GLY A 1047 11.01 -5.80 -15.01
C GLY A 1047 10.07 -5.46 -13.86
N VAL A 1048 9.66 -4.19 -13.73
CA VAL A 1048 8.89 -3.66 -12.61
C VAL A 1048 7.70 -2.85 -13.12
N LEU A 1049 6.54 -2.98 -12.46
CA LEU A 1049 5.45 -2.01 -12.57
C LEU A 1049 5.72 -0.86 -11.60
N ASN A 1050 6.11 0.29 -12.15
CA ASN A 1050 6.45 1.50 -11.41
C ASN A 1050 5.21 2.33 -11.15
N ALA A 1051 4.99 2.71 -9.88
CA ALA A 1051 3.88 3.55 -9.45
C ALA A 1051 4.35 4.66 -8.48
N PRO A 1052 5.06 5.69 -8.96
CA PRO A 1052 5.44 6.85 -8.15
C PRO A 1052 4.23 7.64 -7.63
N ASP A 1053 4.37 8.23 -6.43
CA ASP A 1053 3.32 9.01 -5.77
C ASP A 1053 3.12 10.40 -6.38
N TYR A 1054 2.13 10.54 -7.26
CA TYR A 1054 1.68 11.82 -7.82
C TYR A 1054 0.49 12.45 -7.08
N THR A 1055 0.27 12.09 -5.81
CA THR A 1055 -0.87 12.56 -5.03
C THR A 1055 -0.68 13.92 -4.36
N ARG A 1056 0.39 14.65 -4.70
CA ARG A 1056 0.58 16.07 -4.34
C ARG A 1056 -0.75 16.84 -4.54
N THR A 1057 -1.23 17.53 -3.51
CA THR A 1057 -2.54 18.26 -3.47
C THR A 1057 -3.81 17.41 -3.53
N CYS A 1058 -3.76 16.11 -3.24
CA CYS A 1058 -4.94 15.24 -3.22
C CYS A 1058 -5.60 15.17 -1.82
N ASN A 1059 -6.91 15.41 -1.77
CA ASN A 1059 -7.74 15.29 -0.57
C ASN A 1059 -8.69 14.08 -0.58
N CYS A 1060 -8.55 13.16 -1.55
CA CYS A 1060 -9.34 11.94 -1.62
C CYS A 1060 -8.99 10.97 -0.48
N SER A 1061 -9.93 10.09 -0.14
CA SER A 1061 -9.85 9.09 0.93
C SER A 1061 -9.07 7.82 0.57
N TYR A 1062 -8.35 7.78 -0.55
CA TYR A 1062 -7.48 6.63 -0.84
C TYR A 1062 -6.51 6.44 0.33
N GLN A 1063 -6.40 5.20 0.80
CA GLN A 1063 -5.86 4.86 2.12
C GLN A 1063 -4.35 5.12 2.20
N ASN A 1064 -3.62 4.82 1.12
CA ASN A 1064 -2.17 4.96 1.02
C ASN A 1064 -1.79 6.05 0.00
N GLN A 1065 -1.01 7.03 0.46
CA GLN A 1065 -0.31 8.00 -0.40
C GLN A 1065 1.19 7.67 -0.34
N SER A 1066 1.65 6.88 -1.30
CA SER A 1066 3.00 6.36 -1.32
C SER A 1066 3.41 5.93 -2.72
N SER A 1067 4.71 5.96 -2.99
CA SER A 1067 5.26 5.31 -4.17
C SER A 1067 5.38 3.82 -3.88
N LEU A 1068 5.19 2.99 -4.91
CA LEU A 1068 5.41 1.57 -4.80
C LEU A 1068 5.85 0.97 -6.13
N ALA A 1069 6.42 -0.23 -6.04
CA ALA A 1069 6.79 -1.06 -7.18
C ALA A 1069 6.19 -2.45 -7.01
N LEU A 1070 5.69 -3.00 -8.12
CA LEU A 1070 5.14 -4.35 -8.17
C LEU A 1070 5.89 -5.21 -9.19
N VAL A 1071 5.95 -6.51 -8.91
CA VAL A 1071 6.52 -7.53 -9.80
C VAL A 1071 5.52 -8.67 -9.97
N HIS A 1072 5.67 -9.47 -11.02
CA HIS A 1072 4.84 -10.66 -11.19
C HIS A 1072 5.00 -11.60 -9.98
N ASP A 1073 3.88 -11.95 -9.33
CA ASP A 1073 3.84 -12.94 -8.27
C ASP A 1073 2.57 -13.80 -8.43
N PRO A 1074 2.68 -15.02 -8.99
CA PRO A 1074 1.53 -15.86 -9.32
C PRO A 1074 0.74 -16.33 -8.10
N ARG A 1075 1.29 -16.16 -6.89
CA ARG A 1075 0.66 -16.57 -5.63
C ARG A 1075 -0.33 -15.51 -5.12
N ILE A 1076 -0.21 -14.26 -5.58
CA ILE A 1076 -1.13 -13.17 -5.22
C ILE A 1076 -2.46 -13.37 -5.94
N GLU A 1077 -3.53 -13.12 -5.19
CA GLU A 1077 -4.89 -13.25 -5.65
C GLU A 1077 -5.37 -11.95 -6.30
N MET A 1078 -5.78 -12.04 -7.56
CA MET A 1078 -6.34 -10.91 -8.30
C MET A 1078 -7.63 -11.32 -9.00
N TRP A 1079 -8.57 -10.40 -8.99
CA TRP A 1079 -9.91 -10.58 -9.52
C TRP A 1079 -10.18 -9.55 -10.60
N THR A 1080 -10.96 -9.95 -11.60
CA THR A 1080 -11.33 -9.13 -12.74
C THR A 1080 -12.85 -9.07 -12.88
N PHE A 1081 -13.32 -8.22 -13.78
CA PHE A 1081 -14.69 -8.25 -14.27
C PHE A 1081 -14.70 -8.20 -15.80
N ASN A 1082 -15.73 -8.77 -16.41
CA ASN A 1082 -15.81 -8.94 -17.86
C ASN A 1082 -17.20 -8.63 -18.43
N GLN A 1083 -17.25 -7.85 -19.52
CA GLN A 1083 -18.47 -7.60 -20.28
C GLN A 1083 -18.59 -8.55 -21.50
N LEU A 1084 -18.40 -9.85 -21.29
CA LEU A 1084 -18.64 -10.84 -22.33
C LEU A 1084 -20.13 -11.13 -22.48
N THR A 1085 -20.59 -11.34 -23.70
CA THR A 1085 -21.97 -11.73 -23.99
C THR A 1085 -22.09 -13.26 -24.00
N ILE A 1086 -23.11 -13.76 -23.32
CA ILE A 1086 -23.56 -15.15 -23.42
C ILE A 1086 -24.79 -15.15 -24.34
N GLY A 1087 -24.65 -15.80 -25.50
CA GLY A 1087 -25.75 -15.98 -26.44
C GLY A 1087 -26.57 -17.24 -26.15
N ASN A 1088 -27.28 -17.75 -27.16
CA ASN A 1088 -28.07 -18.98 -27.05
C ASN A 1088 -27.28 -20.26 -27.41
N ALA A 1089 -26.02 -20.13 -27.81
CA ALA A 1089 -25.18 -21.27 -28.13
C ALA A 1089 -24.72 -22.01 -26.87
N PRO A 1090 -24.51 -23.34 -26.92
CA PRO A 1090 -23.91 -24.09 -25.83
C PRO A 1090 -22.59 -23.47 -25.37
N LEU A 1091 -22.44 -23.34 -24.05
CA LEU A 1091 -21.17 -22.91 -23.45
C LEU A 1091 -20.15 -24.03 -23.67
N LYS A 1092 -18.92 -23.67 -24.09
CA LYS A 1092 -17.84 -24.63 -24.28
C LYS A 1092 -17.05 -24.88 -22.99
N HIS A 1093 -16.71 -23.80 -22.28
CA HIS A 1093 -15.95 -23.82 -21.03
C HIS A 1093 -16.59 -22.82 -20.07
N LEU A 1094 -16.84 -23.23 -18.83
CA LEU A 1094 -17.32 -22.33 -17.79
C LEU A 1094 -16.85 -22.86 -16.43
N GLY A 1095 -16.24 -21.97 -15.65
CA GLY A 1095 -16.10 -22.16 -14.22
C GLY A 1095 -17.11 -21.29 -13.48
N LEU A 1096 -17.74 -21.81 -12.45
CA LEU A 1096 -18.54 -21.04 -11.50
C LEU A 1096 -17.88 -21.11 -10.13
N ASN A 1097 -17.34 -20.00 -9.66
CA ASN A 1097 -16.70 -19.90 -8.36
C ASN A 1097 -17.68 -19.30 -7.34
N LEU A 1098 -18.12 -20.12 -6.39
CA LEU A 1098 -19.13 -19.75 -5.40
C LEU A 1098 -18.48 -18.89 -4.30
N GLY A 1099 -19.08 -17.76 -3.96
CA GLY A 1099 -18.58 -16.82 -2.95
C GLY A 1099 -17.36 -15.98 -3.38
N ALA A 1100 -16.88 -16.14 -4.61
CA ALA A 1100 -15.80 -15.34 -5.15
C ALA A 1100 -16.20 -13.86 -5.29
N PRO A 1101 -15.24 -12.92 -5.16
CA PRO A 1101 -15.54 -11.50 -5.24
C PRO A 1101 -15.59 -10.95 -6.66
N GLY A 1102 -15.16 -11.71 -7.68
CA GLY A 1102 -15.09 -11.30 -9.09
C GLY A 1102 -14.75 -12.47 -10.01
N ASP A 1103 -14.63 -12.18 -11.31
CA ASP A 1103 -14.24 -13.16 -12.32
C ASP A 1103 -12.73 -13.44 -12.28
N ARG A 1104 -12.32 -14.60 -12.79
CA ARG A 1104 -10.89 -14.94 -12.94
C ARG A 1104 -10.68 -15.98 -14.05
N PRO A 1105 -9.81 -15.73 -15.05
CA PRO A 1105 -9.34 -16.80 -15.92
C PRO A 1105 -8.32 -17.67 -15.18
N ASP A 1106 -8.33 -18.97 -15.47
CA ASP A 1106 -7.21 -19.85 -15.14
C ASP A 1106 -6.23 -20.01 -16.31
N ASP A 1107 -5.16 -20.77 -16.09
CA ASP A 1107 -4.13 -21.00 -17.09
C ASP A 1107 -4.54 -22.05 -18.14
N ASP A 1108 -5.62 -22.80 -17.92
CA ASP A 1108 -6.20 -23.77 -18.87
C ASP A 1108 -7.22 -23.11 -19.82
N GLY A 1109 -7.53 -21.82 -19.61
CA GLY A 1109 -8.41 -21.01 -20.45
C GLY A 1109 -9.87 -21.00 -20.00
N THR A 1110 -10.21 -21.65 -18.88
CA THR A 1110 -11.54 -21.54 -18.27
C THR A 1110 -11.68 -20.15 -17.67
N LEU A 1111 -12.73 -19.42 -18.08
CA LEU A 1111 -13.15 -18.22 -17.37
C LEU A 1111 -14.07 -18.62 -16.22
N TRP A 1112 -13.62 -18.35 -14.99
CA TRP A 1112 -14.41 -18.58 -13.80
C TRP A 1112 -15.22 -17.33 -13.47
N LEU A 1113 -16.54 -17.48 -13.51
CA LEU A 1113 -17.49 -16.47 -13.14
C LEU A 1113 -17.77 -16.54 -11.65
N GLU A 1114 -17.87 -15.38 -11.01
CA GLU A 1114 -18.34 -15.29 -9.64
C GLU A 1114 -19.82 -15.67 -9.48
N TYR A 1115 -20.18 -16.23 -8.33
CA TYR A 1115 -21.57 -16.30 -7.90
C TYR A 1115 -21.70 -16.24 -6.38
N PRO A 1116 -22.58 -15.39 -5.80
CA PRO A 1116 -23.42 -14.42 -6.50
C PRO A 1116 -22.57 -13.32 -7.16
N VAL A 1117 -23.12 -12.65 -8.17
CA VAL A 1117 -22.42 -11.56 -8.87
C VAL A 1117 -22.28 -10.35 -7.94
N VAL A 1118 -21.06 -10.06 -7.49
CA VAL A 1118 -20.71 -8.96 -6.58
C VAL A 1118 -19.57 -8.08 -7.09
N GLY A 1119 -18.77 -8.56 -8.05
CA GLY A 1119 -17.48 -8.04 -8.54
C GLY A 1119 -17.53 -7.07 -9.71
N GLY A 1120 -18.74 -6.68 -10.14
CA GLY A 1120 -18.94 -5.70 -11.21
C GLY A 1120 -19.75 -6.25 -12.37
N PRO A 1121 -19.59 -5.68 -13.58
CA PRO A 1121 -20.20 -6.23 -14.78
C PRO A 1121 -19.55 -7.56 -15.12
N SER A 1122 -20.26 -8.66 -14.81
CA SER A 1122 -19.87 -10.03 -15.13
C SER A 1122 -20.87 -10.63 -16.14
N PRO A 1123 -20.47 -11.63 -16.96
CA PRO A 1123 -21.37 -12.29 -17.89
C PRO A 1123 -22.60 -12.87 -17.19
N LYS A 1124 -23.79 -12.63 -17.73
CA LYS A 1124 -25.05 -13.01 -17.08
C LYS A 1124 -25.40 -14.47 -17.33
N LEU A 1125 -25.27 -15.29 -16.29
CA LEU A 1125 -25.69 -16.69 -16.28
C LEU A 1125 -26.89 -16.90 -15.33
N GLN A 1126 -27.87 -17.71 -15.73
CA GLN A 1126 -28.97 -18.07 -14.83
C GLN A 1126 -28.49 -19.14 -13.84
N VAL A 1127 -28.41 -18.80 -12.56
CA VAL A 1127 -28.03 -19.74 -11.50
C VAL A 1127 -28.99 -19.60 -10.33
N THR A 1128 -29.54 -20.74 -9.86
CA THR A 1128 -30.44 -20.81 -8.71
C THR A 1128 -29.86 -21.74 -7.66
N VAL A 1129 -29.73 -21.26 -6.42
CA VAL A 1129 -29.28 -22.05 -5.26
C VAL A 1129 -30.43 -22.27 -4.28
N LYS A 1130 -30.53 -23.49 -3.73
CA LYS A 1130 -31.53 -23.85 -2.72
C LYS A 1130 -30.83 -24.38 -1.45
N PRO A 1131 -31.24 -23.94 -0.24
CA PRO A 1131 -32.13 -22.80 0.00
C PRO A 1131 -31.47 -21.48 -0.46
N ALA A 1132 -32.26 -20.41 -0.68
CA ALA A 1132 -31.69 -19.12 -1.08
C ALA A 1132 -30.81 -18.47 0.00
N SER A 1133 -30.97 -18.89 1.26
CA SER A 1133 -30.29 -18.35 2.45
C SER A 1133 -28.99 -19.07 2.82
N VAL A 1134 -28.21 -19.53 1.83
CA VAL A 1134 -26.88 -20.10 2.09
C VAL A 1134 -25.93 -19.08 2.72
N LYS A 1135 -24.92 -19.56 3.44
CA LYS A 1135 -23.86 -18.72 4.00
C LYS A 1135 -22.62 -18.77 3.11
N TRP A 1136 -22.36 -17.67 2.40
CA TRP A 1136 -21.16 -17.49 1.58
C TRP A 1136 -19.91 -17.37 2.44
N PHE A 1137 -18.78 -17.81 1.91
CA PHE A 1137 -17.47 -17.57 2.50
C PHE A 1137 -16.44 -17.23 1.46
N LEU A 1138 -15.46 -16.47 1.93
CA LEU A 1138 -14.30 -16.04 1.18
C LEU A 1138 -13.15 -15.95 2.19
N GLY A 1139 -12.05 -16.62 1.88
CA GLY A 1139 -10.76 -16.48 2.54
C GLY A 1139 -9.66 -16.29 1.50
N HIS A 1140 -8.42 -16.14 1.97
CA HIS A 1140 -7.28 -15.94 1.08
C HIS A 1140 -6.77 -17.29 0.54
N SER A 1141 -6.57 -17.38 -0.78
CA SER A 1141 -6.16 -18.62 -1.47
C SER A 1141 -4.84 -19.24 -0.99
N GLU A 1142 -3.85 -18.45 -0.59
CA GLU A 1142 -2.60 -18.97 0.01
C GLU A 1142 -2.78 -19.71 1.36
N ARG A 1143 -4.00 -19.79 1.90
CA ARG A 1143 -4.31 -20.57 3.09
C ARG A 1143 -5.02 -21.88 2.80
N ILE A 1144 -5.26 -22.15 1.51
CA ILE A 1144 -5.86 -23.39 1.03
C ILE A 1144 -4.75 -24.22 0.42
N ASP A 1145 -4.66 -25.46 0.87
CA ASP A 1145 -3.74 -26.45 0.33
C ASP A 1145 -4.43 -27.29 -0.75
N VAL A 1146 -3.65 -27.85 -1.67
CA VAL A 1146 -4.17 -28.81 -2.65
C VAL A 1146 -4.32 -30.18 -2.00
N GLY A 1147 -5.51 -30.77 -2.03
CA GLY A 1147 -5.74 -32.13 -1.54
C GLY A 1147 -5.54 -33.21 -2.61
N PRO A 1148 -5.54 -34.50 -2.20
CA PRO A 1148 -5.60 -35.63 -3.14
C PRO A 1148 -6.83 -35.51 -4.05
N GLY A 1149 -6.63 -35.51 -5.38
CA GLY A 1149 -7.69 -35.26 -6.37
C GLY A 1149 -7.69 -33.84 -6.97
N GLY A 1150 -6.88 -32.92 -6.44
CA GLY A 1150 -6.62 -31.62 -7.06
C GLY A 1150 -7.73 -30.57 -6.88
N GLY A 1151 -7.66 -29.51 -7.69
CA GLY A 1151 -8.59 -28.36 -7.69
C GLY A 1151 -7.90 -27.03 -7.36
N PRO A 1152 -8.26 -25.91 -8.02
CA PRO A 1152 -7.59 -24.63 -7.81
C PRO A 1152 -7.81 -24.09 -6.38
N THR A 1153 -6.74 -23.71 -5.69
CA THR A 1153 -6.81 -23.22 -4.29
C THR A 1153 -7.66 -21.96 -4.13
N TRP A 1154 -7.67 -21.08 -5.13
CA TRP A 1154 -8.50 -19.88 -5.16
C TRP A 1154 -9.97 -20.14 -5.47
N VAL A 1155 -10.33 -21.29 -6.05
CA VAL A 1155 -11.72 -21.77 -6.07
C VAL A 1155 -12.09 -22.31 -4.70
N GLY A 1156 -11.19 -23.10 -4.09
CA GLY A 1156 -11.39 -23.64 -2.74
C GLY A 1156 -11.41 -22.62 -1.61
N ALA A 1157 -10.93 -21.39 -1.85
CA ALA A 1157 -10.89 -20.30 -0.88
C ALA A 1157 -12.25 -19.63 -0.66
N SER A 1158 -13.19 -19.87 -1.57
CA SER A 1158 -14.57 -19.40 -1.47
C SER A 1158 -15.57 -20.55 -1.61
N GLY A 1159 -16.81 -20.30 -1.18
CA GLY A 1159 -17.88 -21.25 -1.37
C GLY A 1159 -19.17 -20.90 -0.66
N ALA A 1160 -20.10 -21.86 -0.64
CA ALA A 1160 -21.37 -21.78 0.06
C ALA A 1160 -21.48 -22.88 1.14
N ARG A 1161 -21.88 -22.49 2.35
CA ARG A 1161 -22.32 -23.42 3.40
C ARG A 1161 -23.83 -23.55 3.41
N GLY A 1162 -24.30 -24.78 3.59
CA GLY A 1162 -25.73 -25.12 3.66
C GLY A 1162 -26.41 -25.23 2.31
N ILE A 1163 -25.64 -25.40 1.24
CA ILE A 1163 -26.19 -25.58 -0.10
C ILE A 1163 -26.78 -26.99 -0.25
N HIS A 1164 -28.03 -27.10 -0.69
CA HIS A 1164 -28.71 -28.37 -0.92
C HIS A 1164 -28.86 -28.68 -2.42
N SER A 1165 -29.03 -27.65 -3.25
CA SER A 1165 -28.91 -27.81 -4.69
C SER A 1165 -28.48 -26.52 -5.38
N ILE A 1166 -27.90 -26.67 -6.57
CA ILE A 1166 -27.61 -25.60 -7.52
C ILE A 1166 -28.09 -26.01 -8.91
N GLU A 1167 -28.88 -25.15 -9.53
CA GLU A 1167 -29.33 -25.26 -10.91
C GLU A 1167 -28.60 -24.21 -11.74
N ILE A 1168 -27.85 -24.64 -12.76
CA ILE A 1168 -27.08 -23.77 -13.67
C ILE A 1168 -27.70 -23.83 -15.06
N GLY A 1169 -28.16 -22.70 -15.58
CA GLY A 1169 -28.73 -22.58 -16.92
C GLY A 1169 -27.66 -22.68 -18.00
N LEU A 1170 -27.72 -23.72 -18.82
CA LEU A 1170 -26.79 -23.98 -19.92
C LEU A 1170 -27.58 -23.94 -21.24
N PRO A 1171 -27.33 -22.95 -22.13
CA PRO A 1171 -28.09 -22.83 -23.36
C PRO A 1171 -27.91 -24.04 -24.28
N GLY A 1172 -29.00 -24.46 -24.94
CA GLY A 1172 -28.99 -25.59 -25.86
C GLY A 1172 -28.96 -26.97 -25.18
N LYS A 1173 -28.77 -27.99 -26.01
CA LYS A 1173 -28.59 -29.38 -25.59
C LYS A 1173 -27.16 -29.81 -25.90
N ALA A 1174 -26.44 -30.30 -24.89
CA ALA A 1174 -25.06 -30.76 -25.04
C ALA A 1174 -24.70 -31.75 -23.92
N THR A 1175 -23.62 -32.50 -24.14
CA THR A 1175 -23.02 -33.37 -23.13
C THR A 1175 -21.80 -32.69 -22.55
N TYR A 1176 -21.73 -32.65 -21.22
CA TYR A 1176 -20.66 -31.98 -20.48
C TYR A 1176 -19.84 -32.94 -19.63
N LYS A 1177 -18.53 -32.72 -19.57
CA LYS A 1177 -17.71 -33.08 -18.41
C LYS A 1177 -17.99 -32.05 -17.32
N VAL A 1178 -18.28 -32.50 -16.11
CA VAL A 1178 -18.60 -31.65 -14.96
C VAL A 1178 -17.62 -31.96 -13.83
N SER A 1179 -16.95 -30.95 -13.30
CA SER A 1179 -16.08 -31.08 -12.12
C SER A 1179 -16.69 -30.28 -10.96
N LEU A 1180 -16.88 -30.93 -9.82
CA LEU A 1180 -17.38 -30.28 -8.60
C LEU A 1180 -16.23 -30.08 -7.63
N HIS A 1181 -15.99 -28.83 -7.21
CA HIS A 1181 -14.89 -28.47 -6.33
C HIS A 1181 -15.38 -28.20 -4.91
N PHE A 1182 -14.66 -28.76 -3.94
CA PHE A 1182 -14.99 -28.70 -2.53
C PHE A 1182 -13.77 -28.32 -1.70
N THR A 1183 -14.01 -27.60 -0.61
CA THR A 1183 -13.09 -27.42 0.51
C THR A 1183 -13.90 -27.51 1.79
N GLU A 1184 -13.35 -28.10 2.85
CA GLU A 1184 -13.92 -27.99 4.19
C GLU A 1184 -13.39 -26.71 4.87
N PRO A 1185 -14.20 -25.65 5.01
CA PRO A 1185 -13.74 -24.38 5.56
C PRO A 1185 -13.81 -24.31 7.09
N ASP A 1186 -14.51 -25.24 7.75
CA ASP A 1186 -14.74 -25.21 9.19
C ASP A 1186 -13.79 -26.18 9.91
N ARG A 1187 -13.28 -25.77 11.08
CA ARG A 1187 -12.49 -26.66 11.96
C ARG A 1187 -13.40 -27.69 12.61
N ILE A 1188 -13.63 -28.80 11.93
CA ILE A 1188 -14.50 -29.90 12.37
C ILE A 1188 -13.76 -31.23 12.38
N GLN A 1189 -14.25 -32.20 13.14
CA GLN A 1189 -13.72 -33.56 13.12
C GLN A 1189 -14.28 -34.37 11.93
N PRO A 1190 -13.54 -35.38 11.43
CA PRO A 1190 -14.09 -36.38 10.52
C PRO A 1190 -15.43 -36.94 11.03
N GLY A 1191 -16.40 -37.07 10.14
CA GLY A 1191 -17.75 -37.58 10.40
C GLY A 1191 -18.79 -36.49 10.67
N GLU A 1192 -18.39 -35.28 11.05
CA GLU A 1192 -19.32 -34.19 11.39
C GLU A 1192 -20.07 -33.62 10.18
N ARG A 1193 -19.45 -33.63 8.99
CA ARG A 1193 -20.08 -33.22 7.74
C ARG A 1193 -19.97 -34.34 6.71
N ARG A 1194 -21.11 -34.98 6.43
CA ARG A 1194 -21.26 -36.03 5.41
C ARG A 1194 -22.47 -35.74 4.54
N PHE A 1195 -22.30 -35.80 3.22
CA PHE A 1195 -23.40 -35.58 2.27
C PHE A 1195 -23.22 -36.38 0.98
N SER A 1196 -24.31 -36.72 0.32
CA SER A 1196 -24.30 -37.41 -0.97
C SER A 1196 -24.47 -36.44 -2.13
N ILE A 1197 -23.72 -36.65 -3.20
CA ILE A 1197 -23.72 -35.82 -4.42
C ILE A 1197 -24.56 -36.51 -5.49
N HIS A 1198 -25.52 -35.79 -6.06
CA HIS A 1198 -26.24 -36.20 -7.26
C HIS A 1198 -26.08 -35.15 -8.35
N VAL A 1199 -25.90 -35.60 -9.59
CA VAL A 1199 -25.80 -34.73 -10.77
C VAL A 1199 -26.75 -35.27 -11.83
N GLY A 1200 -27.66 -34.44 -12.35
CA GLY A 1200 -28.68 -34.87 -13.31
C GLY A 1200 -29.56 -36.02 -12.78
N GLY A 1201 -29.82 -36.05 -11.47
CA GLY A 1201 -30.58 -37.11 -10.80
C GLY A 1201 -29.80 -38.41 -10.50
N LYS A 1202 -28.57 -38.59 -11.01
CA LYS A 1202 -27.74 -39.77 -10.75
C LYS A 1202 -26.90 -39.58 -9.49
N LEU A 1203 -26.81 -40.60 -8.64
CA LEU A 1203 -25.92 -40.60 -7.47
C LEU A 1203 -24.46 -40.73 -7.94
N ILE A 1204 -23.64 -39.71 -7.66
CA ILE A 1204 -22.21 -39.66 -8.03
C ILE A 1204 -21.34 -40.11 -6.86
N HIS A 1205 -21.61 -39.59 -5.65
CA HIS A 1205 -20.85 -39.94 -4.45
C HIS A 1205 -21.80 -40.10 -3.26
N ARG A 1206 -21.62 -41.16 -2.48
CA ARG A 1206 -22.41 -41.42 -1.26
C ARG A 1206 -21.63 -40.98 -0.02
N ASN A 1207 -22.25 -40.16 0.84
CA ASN A 1207 -21.69 -39.73 2.13
C ASN A 1207 -20.24 -39.21 2.07
N LEU A 1208 -19.94 -38.30 1.14
CA LEU A 1208 -18.65 -37.62 1.07
C LEU A 1208 -18.35 -36.91 2.39
N ASP A 1209 -17.14 -37.15 2.92
CA ASP A 1209 -16.61 -36.53 4.13
C ASP A 1209 -15.28 -35.87 3.81
N LEU A 1210 -15.28 -34.55 3.62
CA LEU A 1210 -14.09 -33.80 3.21
C LEU A 1210 -13.00 -33.82 4.29
N ALA A 1211 -13.39 -33.70 5.56
CA ALA A 1211 -12.46 -33.72 6.69
C ALA A 1211 -11.75 -35.07 6.82
N ALA A 1212 -12.45 -36.18 6.55
CA ALA A 1212 -11.84 -37.51 6.49
C ALA A 1212 -11.03 -37.76 5.21
N SER A 1213 -11.49 -37.25 4.06
CA SER A 1213 -10.92 -37.59 2.74
C SER A 1213 -9.63 -36.82 2.44
N VAL A 1214 -9.66 -35.50 2.65
CA VAL A 1214 -8.54 -34.61 2.32
C VAL A 1214 -8.08 -33.78 3.51
N GLY A 1215 -8.97 -33.50 4.47
CA GLY A 1215 -8.72 -32.65 5.63
C GLY A 1215 -9.30 -31.24 5.47
N VAL A 1216 -9.32 -30.48 6.58
CA VAL A 1216 -9.79 -29.09 6.59
C VAL A 1216 -8.84 -28.18 5.80
N GLY A 1217 -9.39 -27.25 5.02
CA GLY A 1217 -8.61 -26.29 4.24
C GLY A 1217 -7.88 -26.88 3.03
N LYS A 1218 -8.28 -28.08 2.58
CA LYS A 1218 -7.73 -28.75 1.39
C LYS A 1218 -8.78 -28.91 0.31
N THR A 1219 -8.39 -28.66 -0.94
CA THR A 1219 -9.28 -28.83 -2.10
C THR A 1219 -9.52 -30.30 -2.44
N LEU A 1220 -10.71 -30.59 -2.95
CA LEU A 1220 -11.07 -31.86 -3.58
C LEU A 1220 -11.94 -31.58 -4.81
N SER A 1221 -11.58 -32.15 -5.95
CA SER A 1221 -12.41 -32.18 -7.15
C SER A 1221 -13.09 -33.54 -7.32
N VAL A 1222 -14.35 -33.54 -7.72
CA VAL A 1222 -15.11 -34.74 -8.13
C VAL A 1222 -15.51 -34.56 -9.59
N ASP A 1223 -14.85 -35.32 -10.47
CA ASP A 1223 -15.07 -35.27 -11.92
C ASP A 1223 -16.15 -36.25 -12.35
N ILE A 1224 -17.00 -35.81 -13.29
CA ILE A 1224 -18.03 -36.61 -13.96
C ILE A 1224 -17.84 -36.44 -15.47
N ASP A 1225 -17.46 -37.52 -16.16
CA ASP A 1225 -17.02 -37.45 -17.56
C ASP A 1225 -18.14 -37.12 -18.56
N SER A 1226 -19.39 -37.47 -18.25
CA SER A 1226 -20.50 -37.34 -19.20
C SER A 1226 -21.84 -37.07 -18.50
N VAL A 1227 -22.33 -35.85 -18.63
CA VAL A 1227 -23.64 -35.39 -18.17
C VAL A 1227 -24.40 -34.76 -19.33
N GLU A 1228 -25.48 -35.40 -19.76
CA GLU A 1228 -26.41 -34.80 -20.74
C GLU A 1228 -27.20 -33.67 -20.07
N VAL A 1229 -27.17 -32.49 -20.68
CA VAL A 1229 -27.89 -31.31 -20.20
C VAL A 1229 -28.76 -30.76 -21.32
N GLU A 1230 -30.03 -30.52 -20.99
CA GLU A 1230 -30.99 -29.82 -21.84
C GLU A 1230 -31.48 -28.57 -21.09
N GLY A 1231 -30.86 -27.42 -21.38
CA GLY A 1231 -31.22 -26.13 -20.78
C GLY A 1231 -30.70 -25.88 -19.35
N LYS A 1232 -30.54 -26.92 -18.52
CA LYS A 1232 -30.04 -26.76 -17.13
C LYS A 1232 -29.30 -27.96 -16.55
N LEU A 1233 -28.19 -27.69 -15.85
CA LEU A 1233 -27.46 -28.66 -15.03
C LEU A 1233 -27.96 -28.57 -13.58
N ASP A 1234 -28.42 -29.69 -13.03
CA ASP A 1234 -28.85 -29.81 -11.63
C ASP A 1234 -27.84 -30.61 -10.82
N VAL A 1235 -27.34 -30.00 -9.73
CA VAL A 1235 -26.45 -30.63 -8.74
C VAL A 1235 -27.12 -30.58 -7.38
N LYS A 1236 -27.33 -31.75 -6.76
CA LYS A 1236 -27.99 -31.89 -5.47
C LYS A 1236 -27.05 -32.49 -4.43
N LEU A 1237 -26.95 -31.83 -3.27
CA LEU A 1237 -26.17 -32.23 -2.12
C LEU A 1237 -27.12 -32.58 -0.96
N THR A 1238 -27.17 -33.85 -0.59
CA THR A 1238 -28.10 -34.34 0.44
C THR A 1238 -27.33 -34.68 1.72
N PRO A 1239 -27.50 -33.93 2.82
CA PRO A 1239 -26.80 -34.22 4.07
C PRO A 1239 -27.24 -35.58 4.65
N ALA A 1240 -26.31 -36.32 5.24
CA ALA A 1240 -26.62 -37.51 6.02
C ALA A 1240 -27.39 -37.11 7.30
N ALA A 1241 -28.17 -38.05 7.85
CA ALA A 1241 -28.91 -37.80 9.10
C ALA A 1241 -27.96 -37.36 10.23
N GLY A 1242 -28.30 -36.27 10.92
CA GLY A 1242 -27.49 -35.69 12.00
C GLY A 1242 -26.20 -34.97 11.57
N SER A 1243 -25.91 -34.90 10.25
CA SER A 1243 -24.73 -34.22 9.72
C SER A 1243 -24.90 -32.70 9.70
N ARG A 1244 -23.77 -31.99 9.79
CA ARG A 1244 -23.70 -30.57 9.40
C ARG A 1244 -24.16 -30.38 7.93
N PRO A 1245 -24.68 -29.19 7.58
CA PRO A 1245 -25.11 -28.89 6.21
C PRO A 1245 -23.96 -29.00 5.19
N PRO A 1246 -24.23 -29.30 3.90
CA PRO A 1246 -23.20 -29.48 2.87
C PRO A 1246 -22.44 -28.19 2.53
N VAL A 1247 -21.31 -28.34 1.83
CA VAL A 1247 -20.53 -27.25 1.24
C VAL A 1247 -20.25 -27.51 -0.23
N LEU A 1248 -20.05 -26.44 -0.99
CA LEU A 1248 -19.58 -26.46 -2.39
C LEU A 1248 -18.78 -25.19 -2.64
N SER A 1249 -17.63 -25.33 -3.31
CA SER A 1249 -16.73 -24.22 -3.65
C SER A 1249 -16.88 -23.78 -5.10
N GLY A 1250 -17.00 -24.72 -6.04
CA GLY A 1250 -17.17 -24.36 -7.44
C GLY A 1250 -17.70 -25.50 -8.31
N VAL A 1251 -18.12 -25.13 -9.52
CA VAL A 1251 -18.55 -26.05 -10.56
C VAL A 1251 -17.85 -25.67 -11.86
N GLU A 1252 -17.11 -26.58 -12.44
CA GLU A 1252 -16.49 -26.42 -13.75
C GLU A 1252 -17.20 -27.32 -14.76
N ILE A 1253 -17.41 -26.82 -15.98
CA ILE A 1253 -17.99 -27.58 -17.08
C ILE A 1253 -17.20 -27.40 -18.36
N HIS A 1254 -17.09 -28.50 -19.10
CA HIS A 1254 -16.51 -28.54 -20.45
C HIS A 1254 -17.42 -29.31 -21.38
N VAL A 1255 -17.71 -28.77 -22.55
CA VAL A 1255 -18.49 -29.49 -23.55
C VAL A 1255 -17.69 -30.67 -24.13
N VAL A 1256 -18.34 -31.82 -24.25
CA VAL A 1256 -17.78 -33.05 -24.84
C VAL A 1256 -18.44 -33.35 -26.19
N GLN A 1257 -19.76 -33.17 -26.28
CA GLN A 1257 -20.56 -33.46 -27.48
C GLN A 1257 -21.73 -32.50 -27.66
#